data_AF-A0A2T3IXX8-F1
#
_entry.id   AF-A0A2T3IXX8-F1
#
_cell.length_a   1.000
_cell.length_b   1.000
_cell.length_c   1.000
_cell.angle_alpha   90.00
_cell.angle_beta   90.00
_cell.angle_gamma   90.00
#
_symmetry.space_group_name_H-M   'P 1'
#
loop_
_entity.id
_entity.type
_entity.pdbx_description
1 polymer ?
#
loop_
_entity_poly.entity_id
_entity_poly.type
_entity_poly.pdbx_seq_one_letter_code
_entity_poly.pdbx_strand_id
1 'polypeptide(L)'
;MIFRKTCLAVLMGSVFALAGCNSSNSTTEKVAGLPTSDFVDVIDRSGSPEYLRDYDQYSNLKFNAFVDNGAWHGHLLPADEQGYGSFGGIMQVTQEYAHFMSGQSFDKLHITDTISGEVIDLSSADAKVYSTPGALVQILKTDKLEVQMVLRFVTDRTSLVETTLTNLTAQEMDLQLLWDGELLQKARSTEGYETQTVDQMYPDYNRQIHTTDNGLTITFGDMKGNWAIRNDDDSEFRIARSVSTQTHVMPNEISFASVAQQPLAAKGTASIYTTYSHLHNSNEVSKEKAKISDILANPQPYMIAADERWAGYLSSGMVNDQATDAQARVGVKAIMTLNGNWRSAAGDVHQATVTPSVTARWFSGNLTWPWDTWKQAYAMAHFNPDVAMDNIRTVFEYQVQEDDPIRPQDKGYLLDVVTYTLPESRDGAGSENWNERNTKPSLAAWSVMEVYNALKHEFDRPADAQAWIDEMYPKLVAYHDWWLTNRDHNGNGVPEYGAAVDPAHNTDDGHMYVWVTTTEDLNIRFKDDVIEQDGNSYKVQGMDNYNTILDDVIYDELHVGAQEAAGWESGMDNAARFGFISPEQLQDYADAEHGGDVEIAKKDWEVRFAENRGSNDELLGFSMLQESVDQASYMYSDNKYLAQMATLVSANVPGKQRGQEFLDGAADIKQYINTCMFDADTEFFYDIHMNVDQTGKPVPVMKNGIACAGEPIVERGRGPEGWGPLFNGAATQELADKVVQTMMNPDEFNTSEKYIGEGISLPTASQTNPAYHADIYWRGRVWLDQFYFGVRAMEQYGYGSEAVHMANELFANAEGMTEDGAIRENYNPETGAVQGATNFSWSAAHMYMLYREFFKN
;
A
#
# COMPACT_ATOMS: atom_id res chain seq x y z
N MET A 1 -46.10 -5.70 -46.01
CA MET A 1 -46.75 -6.81 -45.30
C MET A 1 -46.24 -6.79 -43.86
N ILE A 2 -47.00 -6.22 -42.93
CA ILE A 2 -47.72 -6.94 -41.85
C ILE A 2 -46.78 -7.70 -40.88
N PHE A 3 -46.37 -6.96 -39.83
CA PHE A 3 -46.51 -7.24 -38.39
C PHE A 3 -45.89 -8.51 -37.72
N ARG A 4 -45.01 -8.20 -36.73
CA ARG A 4 -45.02 -8.58 -35.28
C ARG A 4 -44.42 -9.95 -34.83
N LYS A 5 -43.35 -9.92 -34.01
CA LYS A 5 -43.33 -10.02 -32.52
C LYS A 5 -41.95 -10.44 -31.95
N THR A 6 -41.46 -9.60 -31.03
CA THR A 6 -40.84 -9.82 -29.70
C THR A 6 -40.18 -11.14 -29.25
N CYS A 7 -39.25 -10.95 -28.30
CA CYS A 7 -38.64 -11.87 -27.30
C CYS A 7 -37.20 -12.32 -27.65
N LEU A 8 -36.23 -12.42 -26.75
CA LEU A 8 -36.14 -12.27 -25.29
C LEU A 8 -34.63 -12.11 -24.95
N ALA A 9 -34.29 -11.35 -23.93
CA ALA A 9 -32.97 -11.37 -23.30
C ALA A 9 -32.76 -12.70 -22.57
N VAL A 10 -31.56 -13.28 -22.67
CA VAL A 10 -31.11 -14.38 -21.80
C VAL A 10 -29.65 -14.12 -21.42
N LEU A 11 -29.46 -13.68 -20.17
CA LEU A 11 -28.25 -13.90 -19.39
C LEU A 11 -28.08 -15.42 -19.18
N MET A 12 -26.88 -15.94 -19.39
CA MET A 12 -26.47 -17.20 -18.78
C MET A 12 -25.09 -17.03 -18.16
N GLY A 13 -25.07 -17.01 -16.83
CA GLY A 13 -23.88 -17.29 -16.03
C GLY A 13 -23.55 -18.78 -16.12
N SER A 14 -22.26 -19.07 -16.27
CA SER A 14 -21.71 -20.42 -16.32
C SER A 14 -21.21 -20.82 -14.95
N VAL A 15 -22.05 -21.56 -14.22
CA VAL A 15 -21.64 -22.43 -13.10
C VAL A 15 -21.07 -23.72 -13.71
N PHE A 16 -19.77 -23.98 -13.53
CA PHE A 16 -19.19 -25.28 -13.84
C PHE A 16 -19.23 -26.17 -12.59
N ALA A 17 -20.27 -27.00 -12.49
CA ALA A 17 -20.27 -28.19 -11.64
C ALA A 17 -19.77 -29.38 -12.47
N LEU A 18 -18.55 -29.86 -12.21
CA LEU A 18 -18.02 -31.09 -12.79
C LEU A 18 -18.52 -32.29 -11.97
N ALA A 19 -19.57 -32.94 -12.45
CA ALA A 19 -20.01 -34.25 -11.97
C ALA A 19 -19.34 -35.37 -12.77
N GLY A 20 -18.31 -35.99 -12.21
CA GLY A 20 -17.75 -37.26 -12.68
C GLY A 20 -18.28 -38.42 -11.84
N CYS A 21 -19.17 -39.25 -12.39
CA CYS A 21 -19.55 -40.52 -11.78
C CYS A 21 -18.51 -41.60 -12.09
N ASN A 22 -17.82 -42.14 -11.07
CA ASN A 22 -17.58 -43.59 -11.00
C ASN A 22 -17.22 -44.11 -9.60
N SER A 23 -17.96 -45.14 -9.19
CA SER A 23 -17.71 -46.18 -8.17
C SER A 23 -17.33 -45.79 -6.73
N SER A 24 -18.29 -46.06 -5.84
CA SER A 24 -18.18 -46.37 -4.40
C SER A 24 -16.76 -46.52 -3.81
N ASN A 25 -16.30 -45.45 -3.19
CA ASN A 25 -15.47 -45.50 -1.99
C ASN A 25 -16.11 -44.52 -1.01
N SER A 26 -16.14 -44.88 0.28
CA SER A 26 -16.63 -44.00 1.33
C SER A 26 -15.87 -42.67 1.28
N THR A 27 -16.51 -41.63 0.77
CA THR A 27 -16.05 -40.25 0.94
C THR A 27 -16.20 -39.95 2.42
N THR A 28 -15.13 -40.14 3.19
CA THR A 28 -14.93 -39.41 4.43
C THR A 28 -15.05 -37.93 4.06
N GLU A 29 -16.15 -37.29 4.45
CA GLU A 29 -16.32 -35.85 4.30
C GLU A 29 -15.10 -35.19 4.94
N LYS A 30 -14.34 -34.43 4.14
CA LYS A 30 -13.21 -33.63 4.63
C LYS A 30 -13.81 -32.62 5.60
N VAL A 31 -13.29 -32.57 6.83
CA VAL A 31 -13.66 -31.59 7.86
C VAL A 31 -12.46 -30.65 7.98
N ALA A 32 -12.69 -29.34 8.09
CA ALA A 32 -11.63 -28.40 8.40
C ALA A 32 -11.03 -28.78 9.77
N GLY A 33 -9.76 -29.19 9.77
CA GLY A 33 -9.05 -29.54 11.00
C GLY A 33 -8.55 -28.30 11.73
N LEU A 34 -7.92 -28.54 12.89
CA LEU A 34 -7.03 -27.55 13.51
C LEU A 34 -6.00 -27.07 12.48
N PRO A 35 -5.78 -25.75 12.31
CA PRO A 35 -4.73 -25.24 11.45
C PRO A 35 -3.37 -25.82 11.86
N THR A 36 -2.71 -26.52 10.94
CA THR A 36 -1.34 -27.03 11.14
C THR A 36 -0.42 -26.35 10.15
N SER A 37 0.60 -25.68 10.66
CA SER A 37 1.60 -24.95 9.88
C SER A 37 2.92 -25.00 10.62
N ASP A 38 4.03 -25.14 9.91
CA ASP A 38 5.37 -24.93 10.48
C ASP A 38 5.62 -23.44 10.79
N PHE A 39 4.80 -22.56 10.21
CA PHE A 39 4.80 -21.13 10.43
C PHE A 39 3.70 -20.76 11.43
N VAL A 40 4.10 -20.63 12.70
CA VAL A 40 3.26 -20.18 13.80
C VAL A 40 3.76 -18.83 14.31
N ASP A 41 2.84 -17.93 14.63
CA ASP A 41 3.11 -16.60 15.21
C ASP A 41 4.16 -15.81 14.43
N VAL A 42 4.07 -15.84 13.10
CA VAL A 42 4.98 -15.12 12.19
C VAL A 42 4.88 -13.60 12.38
N ILE A 43 3.70 -13.12 12.74
CA ILE A 43 3.42 -11.76 13.14
C ILE A 43 2.72 -11.85 14.51
N ASP A 44 3.14 -11.08 15.50
CA ASP A 44 2.42 -10.98 16.77
C ASP A 44 1.06 -10.31 16.54
N ARG A 45 0.00 -11.08 16.81
CA ARG A 45 -1.40 -10.67 16.67
C ARG A 45 -2.10 -10.56 18.02
N SER A 46 -1.36 -10.64 19.12
CA SER A 46 -1.92 -10.47 20.46
C SER A 46 -2.20 -8.99 20.74
N GLY A 47 -3.26 -8.71 21.50
CA GLY A 47 -3.53 -7.34 21.91
C GLY A 47 -4.85 -7.13 22.62
N SER A 48 -4.90 -6.05 23.39
CA SER A 48 -6.12 -5.55 24.03
C SER A 48 -6.19 -4.03 23.83
N PRO A 49 -6.78 -3.56 22.72
CA PRO A 49 -7.01 -2.14 22.51
C PRO A 49 -7.78 -1.52 23.66
N GLU A 50 -7.32 -0.34 24.12
CA GLU A 50 -8.04 0.45 25.13
C GLU A 50 -8.73 1.68 24.55
N TYR A 51 -8.33 2.06 23.33
CA TYR A 51 -8.78 3.26 22.64
C TYR A 51 -9.32 2.88 21.26
N LEU A 52 -10.37 3.59 20.79
CA LEU A 52 -10.83 3.46 19.41
C LEU A 52 -9.65 3.66 18.43
N ARG A 53 -8.85 4.70 18.68
CA ARG A 53 -7.60 5.00 17.99
C ARG A 53 -6.42 4.78 18.93
N ASP A 54 -6.05 3.51 19.08
CA ASP A 54 -4.91 3.07 19.91
C ASP A 54 -3.64 3.03 19.05
N TYR A 55 -2.86 4.11 19.12
CA TYR A 55 -1.73 4.35 18.24
C TYR A 55 -0.35 4.12 18.86
N ASP A 56 0.60 3.73 18.01
CA ASP A 56 2.04 3.79 18.28
C ASP A 56 2.58 5.23 18.08
N GLN A 57 3.89 5.41 18.30
CA GLN A 57 4.56 6.73 18.18
C GLN A 57 4.53 7.32 16.76
N TYR A 58 4.22 6.52 15.73
CA TYR A 58 4.09 6.94 14.33
C TYR A 58 2.64 7.06 13.90
N SER A 59 1.69 7.05 14.85
CA SER A 59 0.25 7.12 14.59
C SER A 59 -0.35 5.90 13.86
N ASN A 60 0.36 4.76 13.82
CA ASN A 60 -0.22 3.51 13.33
C ASN A 60 -1.06 2.85 14.42
N LEU A 61 -2.08 2.08 14.06
CA LEU A 61 -2.71 1.19 15.03
C LEU A 61 -1.66 0.26 15.65
N LYS A 62 -1.64 0.22 16.99
CA LYS A 62 -0.59 -0.43 17.78
C LYS A 62 -0.51 -1.95 17.59
N PHE A 63 -1.61 -2.58 17.22
CA PHE A 63 -1.74 -4.04 17.14
C PHE A 63 -2.00 -4.52 15.71
N ASN A 64 -1.56 -5.74 15.40
CA ASN A 64 -1.60 -6.30 14.05
C ASN A 64 -2.80 -7.24 13.85
N ALA A 65 -4.01 -6.67 13.75
CA ALA A 65 -5.23 -7.44 13.54
C ALA A 65 -5.13 -8.38 12.34
N PHE A 66 -5.62 -9.61 12.49
CA PHE A 66 -5.73 -10.56 11.39
C PHE A 66 -6.89 -10.14 10.48
N VAL A 67 -6.57 -9.85 9.22
CA VAL A 67 -7.50 -9.57 8.13
C VAL A 67 -7.16 -10.50 6.98
N ASP A 68 -8.16 -11.01 6.28
CA ASP A 68 -8.00 -11.88 5.10
C ASP A 68 -9.19 -11.71 4.14
N ASN A 69 -9.06 -12.26 2.94
CA ASN A 69 -10.12 -12.35 1.94
C ASN A 69 -10.68 -11.02 1.43
N GLY A 70 -9.90 -9.94 1.45
CA GLY A 70 -10.44 -8.63 1.05
C GLY A 70 -11.35 -8.00 2.10
N ALA A 71 -11.44 -8.57 3.31
CA ALA A 71 -12.40 -8.12 4.31
C ALA A 71 -12.10 -6.74 4.90
N TRP A 72 -13.11 -6.18 5.55
CA TRP A 72 -13.17 -4.81 6.05
C TRP A 72 -13.21 -4.75 7.59
N HIS A 73 -12.77 -5.83 8.25
CA HIS A 73 -12.57 -5.92 9.68
C HIS A 73 -11.46 -6.93 10.01
N GLY A 74 -10.94 -6.88 11.23
CA GLY A 74 -9.91 -7.78 11.72
C GLY A 74 -10.07 -8.19 13.18
N HIS A 75 -9.36 -9.24 13.57
CA HIS A 75 -9.41 -9.82 14.92
C HIS A 75 -8.02 -9.93 15.53
N LEU A 76 -7.93 -9.84 16.86
CA LEU A 76 -6.71 -10.11 17.61
C LEU A 76 -6.80 -11.43 18.37
N LEU A 77 -5.63 -11.98 18.69
CA LEU A 77 -5.49 -12.96 19.76
C LEU A 77 -5.57 -12.25 21.12
N PRO A 78 -6.06 -12.91 22.17
CA PRO A 78 -6.06 -12.33 23.51
C PRO A 78 -4.64 -11.98 23.95
N ALA A 79 -4.48 -10.86 24.65
CA ALA A 79 -3.18 -10.41 25.17
C ALA A 79 -2.74 -11.25 26.37
N ASP A 80 -3.70 -11.76 27.14
CA ASP A 80 -3.48 -12.54 28.36
C ASP A 80 -4.67 -13.47 28.64
N GLU A 81 -4.60 -14.20 29.75
CA GLU A 81 -5.65 -15.15 30.16
C GLU A 81 -7.01 -14.49 30.42
N GLN A 82 -7.07 -13.17 30.62
CA GLN A 82 -8.34 -12.47 30.79
C GLN A 82 -9.10 -12.36 29.47
N GLY A 83 -8.43 -12.49 28.32
CA GLY A 83 -9.07 -12.55 27.01
C GLY A 83 -9.50 -13.95 26.55
N TYR A 84 -9.11 -15.02 27.26
CA TYR A 84 -9.40 -16.40 26.83
C TYR A 84 -10.91 -16.64 26.64
N GLY A 85 -11.26 -17.24 25.49
CA GLY A 85 -12.65 -17.48 25.09
C GLY A 85 -13.20 -16.41 24.15
N SER A 86 -12.36 -15.54 23.58
CA SER A 86 -12.76 -14.48 22.66
C SER A 86 -11.72 -14.24 21.57
N PHE A 87 -12.16 -13.82 20.38
CA PHE A 87 -11.30 -13.17 19.39
C PHE A 87 -11.73 -11.70 19.27
N GLY A 88 -11.63 -11.00 20.42
CA GLY A 88 -11.91 -9.57 20.52
C GLY A 88 -10.85 -8.72 19.85
N GLY A 89 -10.67 -7.49 20.34
CA GLY A 89 -9.75 -6.55 19.69
C GLY A 89 -10.19 -6.24 18.26
N ILE A 90 -11.51 -6.16 18.03
CA ILE A 90 -12.07 -6.11 16.68
C ILE A 90 -11.68 -4.77 16.05
N MET A 91 -10.94 -4.83 14.95
CA MET A 91 -10.62 -3.67 14.12
C MET A 91 -11.69 -3.54 13.04
N GLN A 92 -12.23 -2.34 12.83
CA GLN A 92 -13.05 -1.99 11.67
C GLN A 92 -12.20 -1.20 10.68
N VAL A 93 -12.38 -1.48 9.39
CA VAL A 93 -11.91 -0.63 8.30
C VAL A 93 -13.13 0.12 7.78
N THR A 94 -13.26 1.39 8.13
CA THR A 94 -14.40 2.27 7.86
C THR A 94 -14.11 3.15 6.65
N GLN A 95 -14.41 2.58 5.47
CA GLN A 95 -14.20 3.14 4.12
C GLN A 95 -12.73 3.50 3.83
N GLU A 96 -12.20 4.56 4.43
CA GLU A 96 -10.86 5.11 4.16
C GLU A 96 -9.90 5.00 5.36
N TYR A 97 -10.40 4.58 6.53
CA TYR A 97 -9.62 4.53 7.77
C TYR A 97 -9.81 3.20 8.52
N ALA A 98 -8.93 2.91 9.46
CA ALA A 98 -9.12 1.82 10.41
C ALA A 98 -9.05 2.29 11.86
N HIS A 99 -9.85 1.65 12.70
CA HIS A 99 -9.87 1.86 14.15
C HIS A 99 -10.39 0.61 14.86
N PHE A 100 -10.13 0.49 16.16
CA PHE A 100 -10.69 -0.59 16.97
C PHE A 100 -12.13 -0.26 17.36
N MET A 101 -12.97 -1.28 17.45
CA MET A 101 -14.34 -1.24 17.99
C MET A 101 -14.35 -1.74 19.44
N SER A 102 -13.46 -2.68 19.77
CA SER A 102 -13.50 -3.43 21.02
C SER A 102 -12.12 -3.80 21.56
N GLY A 103 -12.04 -4.06 22.87
CA GLY A 103 -10.87 -4.66 23.53
C GLY A 103 -10.90 -6.18 23.50
N GLN A 104 -9.98 -6.86 24.20
CA GLN A 104 -9.87 -8.31 24.11
C GLN A 104 -11.14 -9.06 24.56
N SER A 105 -11.86 -8.60 25.59
CA SER A 105 -13.01 -9.33 26.16
C SER A 105 -14.34 -9.13 25.42
N PHE A 106 -14.32 -8.78 24.14
CA PHE A 106 -15.55 -8.57 23.37
C PHE A 106 -16.06 -9.86 22.74
N ASP A 107 -17.35 -10.15 22.95
CA ASP A 107 -17.97 -11.41 22.58
C ASP A 107 -17.32 -12.62 23.28
N LYS A 108 -16.91 -12.43 24.53
CA LYS A 108 -16.17 -13.43 25.31
C LYS A 108 -17.08 -14.51 25.86
N LEU A 109 -16.68 -15.77 25.65
CA LEU A 109 -17.41 -16.93 26.14
C LEU A 109 -17.13 -17.21 27.63
N HIS A 110 -18.21 -17.24 28.39
CA HIS A 110 -18.29 -17.71 29.76
C HIS A 110 -19.15 -18.98 29.83
N ILE A 111 -18.74 -19.97 30.62
CA ILE A 111 -19.39 -21.28 30.65
C ILE A 111 -19.74 -21.66 32.09
N THR A 112 -20.99 -22.05 32.31
CA THR A 112 -21.46 -22.63 33.58
C THR A 112 -22.14 -23.97 33.29
N ASP A 113 -21.73 -25.05 33.95
CA ASP A 113 -22.49 -26.30 33.93
C ASP A 113 -23.66 -26.19 34.90
N THR A 114 -24.88 -26.11 34.35
CA THR A 114 -26.10 -25.92 35.14
C THR A 114 -26.52 -27.16 35.92
N ILE A 115 -25.99 -28.34 35.59
CA ILE A 115 -26.23 -29.58 36.35
C ILE A 115 -25.47 -29.53 37.68
N SER A 116 -24.16 -29.24 37.64
CA SER A 116 -23.32 -29.15 38.84
C SER A 116 -23.40 -27.79 39.54
N GLY A 117 -23.80 -26.73 38.82
CA GLY A 117 -23.76 -25.34 39.27
C GLY A 117 -22.36 -24.70 39.21
N GLU A 118 -21.41 -25.35 38.54
CA GLU A 118 -20.02 -24.93 38.49
C GLU A 118 -19.74 -23.98 37.32
N VAL A 119 -18.99 -22.90 37.61
CA VAL A 119 -18.44 -22.02 36.57
C VAL A 119 -17.13 -22.61 36.07
N ILE A 120 -17.03 -22.83 34.77
CA ILE A 120 -15.81 -23.32 34.10
C ILE A 120 -14.99 -22.08 33.72
N ASP A 121 -13.97 -21.80 34.52
CA ASP A 121 -13.10 -20.63 34.35
C ASP A 121 -12.03 -20.88 33.27
N LEU A 122 -12.25 -20.32 32.08
CA LEU A 122 -11.33 -20.44 30.95
C LEU A 122 -10.00 -19.72 31.19
N SER A 123 -9.92 -18.71 32.07
CA SER A 123 -8.65 -18.02 32.37
C SER A 123 -7.65 -18.93 33.11
N SER A 124 -8.14 -19.99 33.73
CA SER A 124 -7.33 -21.00 34.42
C SER A 124 -6.88 -22.16 33.53
N ALA A 125 -7.24 -22.15 32.24
CA ALA A 125 -7.00 -23.26 31.33
C ALA A 125 -5.51 -23.44 30.98
N ASP A 126 -5.11 -24.69 30.71
CA ASP A 126 -3.90 -24.99 29.94
C ASP A 126 -4.16 -24.57 28.49
N ALA A 127 -3.59 -23.42 28.11
CA ALA A 127 -3.94 -22.70 26.90
C ALA A 127 -2.86 -22.82 25.82
N LYS A 128 -3.29 -23.06 24.58
CA LYS A 128 -2.48 -22.84 23.37
C LYS A 128 -3.17 -21.78 22.53
N VAL A 129 -2.55 -20.61 22.44
CA VAL A 129 -3.05 -19.46 21.70
C VAL A 129 -2.02 -19.10 20.66
N TYR A 130 -2.41 -19.10 19.39
CA TYR A 130 -1.46 -18.89 18.29
C TYR A 130 -2.16 -18.48 17.00
N SER A 131 -1.39 -17.92 16.08
CA SER A 131 -1.78 -17.61 14.72
C SER A 131 -1.02 -18.48 13.71
N THR A 132 -1.65 -18.72 12.58
CA THR A 132 -1.05 -19.36 11.40
C THR A 132 -1.39 -18.53 10.16
N PRO A 133 -0.73 -18.76 9.01
CA PRO A 133 -1.19 -18.22 7.74
C PRO A 133 -2.66 -18.59 7.50
N GLY A 134 -3.55 -17.60 7.61
CA GLY A 134 -4.99 -17.75 7.37
C GLY A 134 -5.87 -18.13 8.56
N ALA A 135 -5.36 -18.21 9.79
CA ALA A 135 -6.22 -18.49 10.95
C ALA A 135 -5.68 -17.97 12.29
N LEU A 136 -6.60 -17.71 13.22
CA LEU A 136 -6.32 -17.55 14.66
C LEU A 136 -6.87 -18.75 15.44
N VAL A 137 -6.15 -19.19 16.46
CA VAL A 137 -6.49 -20.40 17.23
C VAL A 137 -6.36 -20.17 18.74
N GLN A 138 -7.34 -20.69 19.48
CA GLN A 138 -7.26 -20.90 20.93
C GLN A 138 -7.64 -22.34 21.25
N ILE A 139 -6.85 -23.04 22.05
CA ILE A 139 -7.19 -24.35 22.63
C ILE A 139 -7.07 -24.19 24.14
N LEU A 140 -8.19 -24.19 24.84
CA LEU A 140 -8.30 -23.89 26.26
C LEU A 140 -8.78 -25.15 26.98
N LYS A 141 -7.87 -25.80 27.71
CA LYS A 141 -8.17 -27.06 28.39
C LYS A 141 -8.23 -26.91 29.90
N THR A 142 -9.39 -27.20 30.48
CA THR A 142 -9.56 -27.38 31.93
C THR A 142 -9.53 -28.86 32.30
N ASP A 143 -9.76 -29.18 33.58
CA ASP A 143 -9.93 -30.56 34.03
C ASP A 143 -11.21 -31.23 33.51
N LYS A 144 -12.20 -30.43 33.10
CA LYS A 144 -13.57 -30.87 32.76
C LYS A 144 -13.96 -30.63 31.32
N LEU A 145 -13.43 -29.59 30.69
CA LEU A 145 -13.84 -29.16 29.36
C LEU A 145 -12.62 -28.71 28.56
N GLU A 146 -12.60 -29.08 27.27
CA GLU A 146 -11.69 -28.49 26.30
C GLU A 146 -12.50 -27.61 25.35
N VAL A 147 -12.09 -26.35 25.21
CA VAL A 147 -12.69 -25.37 24.31
C VAL A 147 -11.67 -25.04 23.23
N GLN A 148 -11.96 -25.44 22.00
CA GLN A 148 -11.16 -25.12 20.82
C GLN A 148 -11.88 -24.06 19.99
N MET A 149 -11.23 -22.95 19.70
CA MET A 149 -11.74 -21.89 18.84
C MET A 149 -10.81 -21.68 17.66
N VAL A 150 -11.35 -21.70 16.44
CA VAL A 150 -10.62 -21.44 15.20
C VAL A 150 -11.34 -20.36 14.41
N LEU A 151 -10.65 -19.26 14.10
CA LEU A 151 -11.16 -18.15 13.31
C LEU A 151 -10.55 -18.15 11.90
N ARG A 152 -11.39 -18.05 10.86
CA ARG A 152 -10.99 -17.83 9.46
C ARG A 152 -11.91 -16.81 8.78
N PHE A 153 -11.43 -16.14 7.73
CA PHE A 153 -12.29 -15.34 6.86
C PHE A 153 -12.89 -16.19 5.76
N VAL A 154 -14.23 -16.16 5.65
CA VAL A 154 -15.01 -17.07 4.79
C VAL A 154 -15.69 -16.33 3.63
N THR A 155 -15.86 -15.01 3.76
CA THR A 155 -16.24 -14.11 2.66
C THR A 155 -15.39 -12.84 2.75
N ASP A 156 -15.60 -11.93 1.81
CA ASP A 156 -15.02 -10.59 1.76
C ASP A 156 -15.67 -9.59 2.72
N ARG A 157 -16.62 -10.04 3.53
CA ARG A 157 -17.25 -9.25 4.61
C ARG A 157 -17.37 -10.01 5.93
N THR A 158 -17.13 -11.32 5.95
CA THR A 158 -17.49 -12.19 7.08
C THR A 158 -16.33 -13.09 7.50
N SER A 159 -15.97 -13.03 8.79
CA SER A 159 -15.17 -14.05 9.46
C SER A 159 -16.06 -15.06 10.18
N LEU A 160 -15.56 -16.28 10.35
CA LEU A 160 -16.24 -17.40 10.99
C LEU A 160 -15.36 -17.96 12.11
N VAL A 161 -15.94 -18.11 13.29
CA VAL A 161 -15.34 -18.81 14.43
C VAL A 161 -16.06 -20.12 14.64
N GLU A 162 -15.31 -21.23 14.55
CA GLU A 162 -15.75 -22.54 15.04
C GLU A 162 -15.32 -22.71 16.49
N THR A 163 -16.28 -22.83 17.40
CA THR A 163 -16.08 -23.12 18.83
C THR A 163 -16.50 -24.55 19.12
N THR A 164 -15.53 -25.43 19.34
CA THR A 164 -15.73 -26.84 19.67
C THR A 164 -15.57 -27.06 21.17
N LEU A 165 -16.62 -27.58 21.81
CA LEU A 165 -16.68 -27.90 23.23
C LEU A 165 -16.59 -29.41 23.41
N THR A 166 -15.56 -29.91 24.11
CA THR A 166 -15.38 -31.33 24.38
C THR A 166 -15.43 -31.61 25.87
N ASN A 167 -16.42 -32.38 26.31
CA ASN A 167 -16.57 -32.80 27.70
C ASN A 167 -15.50 -33.85 28.03
N LEU A 168 -14.61 -33.54 28.97
CA LEU A 168 -13.53 -34.44 29.39
C LEU A 168 -13.94 -35.34 30.55
N THR A 169 -15.18 -35.27 31.03
CA THR A 169 -15.68 -36.05 32.16
C THR A 169 -16.49 -37.26 31.73
N ALA A 170 -16.82 -38.14 32.69
CA ALA A 170 -17.71 -39.28 32.49
C ALA A 170 -19.19 -38.95 32.78
N GLN A 171 -19.51 -37.69 33.11
CA GLN A 171 -20.87 -37.23 33.38
C GLN A 171 -21.34 -36.35 32.23
N GLU A 172 -22.65 -36.34 31.97
CA GLU A 172 -23.25 -35.35 31.08
C GLU A 172 -23.21 -33.95 31.72
N MET A 173 -23.17 -32.92 30.89
CA MET A 173 -23.21 -31.51 31.27
C MET A 173 -24.38 -30.84 30.57
N ASP A 174 -24.92 -29.78 31.18
CA ASP A 174 -25.83 -28.87 30.51
C ASP A 174 -25.28 -27.46 30.62
N LEU A 175 -24.60 -27.01 29.57
CA LEU A 175 -23.81 -25.80 29.59
C LEU A 175 -24.68 -24.58 29.32
N GLN A 176 -24.74 -23.66 30.28
CA GLN A 176 -25.08 -22.28 30.00
C GLN A 176 -23.87 -21.59 29.40
N LEU A 177 -24.02 -21.13 28.17
CA LEU A 177 -23.03 -20.36 27.44
C LEU A 177 -23.46 -18.90 27.47
N LEU A 178 -22.60 -18.03 28.01
CA LEU A 178 -22.81 -16.59 28.09
C LEU A 178 -21.72 -15.92 27.25
N TRP A 179 -22.12 -15.10 26.28
CA TRP A 179 -21.21 -14.19 25.56
C TRP A 179 -21.49 -12.76 25.96
N ASP A 180 -20.51 -12.04 26.46
CA ASP A 180 -20.63 -10.61 26.78
C ASP A 180 -19.55 -9.78 26.07
N GLY A 181 -19.75 -8.47 26.05
CA GLY A 181 -18.82 -7.54 25.44
C GLY A 181 -19.24 -6.10 25.63
N GLU A 182 -18.26 -5.20 25.50
CA GLU A 182 -18.43 -3.76 25.63
C GLU A 182 -17.64 -3.01 24.54
N LEU A 183 -18.27 -2.02 23.92
CA LEU A 183 -17.63 -1.12 22.95
C LEU A 183 -16.61 -0.21 23.63
N LEU A 184 -15.50 0.10 22.95
CA LEU A 184 -14.47 0.98 23.49
C LEU A 184 -15.02 2.37 23.85
N GLN A 185 -14.68 2.85 25.03
CA GLN A 185 -15.13 4.17 25.50
C GLN A 185 -14.10 5.27 25.23
N LYS A 186 -12.80 4.99 25.30
CA LYS A 186 -11.75 6.01 25.09
C LYS A 186 -11.52 6.24 23.59
N ALA A 187 -11.38 7.49 23.17
CA ALA A 187 -11.31 7.83 21.75
C ALA A 187 -9.92 7.63 21.14
N ARG A 188 -8.87 8.14 21.78
CA ARG A 188 -7.53 8.25 21.18
C ARG A 188 -6.43 8.17 22.24
N SER A 189 -5.38 7.40 21.97
CA SER A 189 -4.26 7.20 22.90
C SER A 189 -3.18 8.29 22.85
N THR A 190 -3.19 9.14 21.82
CA THR A 190 -2.20 10.22 21.64
C THR A 190 -2.22 11.22 22.81
N GLU A 191 -1.04 11.70 23.20
CA GLU A 191 -0.85 12.69 24.25
C GLU A 191 -1.77 13.91 24.07
N GLY A 192 -2.49 14.30 25.13
CA GLY A 192 -3.45 15.39 25.15
C GLY A 192 -4.91 14.98 24.84
N TYR A 193 -5.16 13.74 24.40
CA TYR A 193 -6.49 13.24 24.04
C TYR A 193 -6.95 12.03 24.87
N GLU A 194 -6.14 11.54 25.81
CA GLU A 194 -6.28 10.24 26.47
C GLU A 194 -7.52 10.12 27.36
N THR A 195 -8.12 11.26 27.74
CA THR A 195 -9.32 11.32 28.59
C THR A 195 -10.61 11.54 27.80
N GLN A 196 -10.53 11.81 26.50
CA GLN A 196 -11.71 12.05 25.66
C GLN A 196 -12.41 10.72 25.37
N THR A 197 -13.72 10.68 25.56
CA THR A 197 -14.52 9.53 25.17
C THR A 197 -14.85 9.56 23.68
N VAL A 198 -15.18 8.41 23.10
CA VAL A 198 -15.61 8.29 21.70
C VAL A 198 -16.79 9.22 21.43
N ASP A 199 -17.81 9.23 22.29
CA ASP A 199 -19.01 10.06 22.06
C ASP A 199 -18.75 11.56 22.27
N GLN A 200 -17.71 11.93 23.03
CA GLN A 200 -17.27 13.33 23.14
C GLN A 200 -16.51 13.80 21.90
N MET A 201 -15.64 12.94 21.36
CA MET A 201 -14.82 13.28 20.19
C MET A 201 -15.60 13.13 18.87
N TYR A 202 -16.54 12.18 18.82
CA TYR A 202 -17.32 11.81 17.63
C TYR A 202 -18.81 11.69 17.99
N PRO A 203 -19.49 12.80 18.31
CA PRO A 203 -20.89 12.79 18.76
C PRO A 203 -21.86 12.19 17.72
N ASP A 204 -21.55 12.33 16.43
CA ASP A 204 -22.38 11.83 15.33
C ASP A 204 -22.19 10.34 15.06
N TYR A 205 -21.17 9.69 15.65
CA TYR A 205 -20.90 8.27 15.40
C TYR A 205 -21.98 7.34 15.96
N ASN A 206 -22.68 7.79 17.02
CA ASN A 206 -23.93 7.22 17.55
C ASN A 206 -24.02 5.68 17.48
N ARG A 207 -23.08 5.00 18.15
CA ARG A 207 -22.99 3.53 18.15
C ARG A 207 -24.14 2.94 18.96
N GLN A 208 -24.91 2.01 18.37
CA GLN A 208 -26.07 1.40 19.04
C GLN A 208 -26.09 -0.12 18.84
N ILE A 209 -26.31 -0.85 19.93
CA ILE A 209 -26.43 -2.32 19.91
C ILE A 209 -27.91 -2.71 19.82
N HIS A 210 -28.24 -3.59 18.88
CA HIS A 210 -29.58 -4.12 18.67
C HIS A 210 -29.58 -5.65 18.74
N THR A 211 -30.63 -6.22 19.35
CA THR A 211 -30.77 -7.67 19.50
C THR A 211 -31.34 -8.32 18.24
N THR A 212 -30.92 -9.56 17.95
CA THR A 212 -31.52 -10.42 16.90
C THR A 212 -31.76 -11.83 17.45
N ASP A 213 -32.53 -12.68 16.75
CA ASP A 213 -32.92 -14.01 17.25
C ASP A 213 -31.75 -14.94 17.61
N ASN A 214 -30.61 -14.79 16.92
CA ASN A 214 -29.42 -15.64 17.10
C ASN A 214 -28.12 -14.81 17.24
N GLY A 215 -28.21 -13.58 17.76
CA GLY A 215 -27.06 -12.71 17.97
C GLY A 215 -27.42 -11.24 18.09
N LEU A 216 -26.64 -10.35 17.51
CA LEU A 216 -26.84 -8.91 17.60
C LEU A 216 -26.32 -8.17 16.38
N THR A 217 -26.70 -6.91 16.26
CA THR A 217 -26.11 -5.95 15.33
C THR A 217 -25.68 -4.69 16.06
N ILE A 218 -24.73 -3.97 15.48
CA ILE A 218 -24.25 -2.68 15.94
C ILE A 218 -24.37 -1.73 14.76
N THR A 219 -25.10 -0.64 14.95
CA THR A 219 -25.30 0.39 13.91
C THR A 219 -24.54 1.64 14.27
N PHE A 220 -24.22 2.44 13.25
CA PHE A 220 -23.41 3.66 13.35
C PHE A 220 -24.15 4.84 12.71
N GLY A 221 -23.83 6.06 13.11
CA GLY A 221 -24.30 7.27 12.43
C GLY A 221 -23.51 7.58 11.16
N ASP A 222 -24.03 8.52 10.36
CA ASP A 222 -23.35 9.03 9.16
C ASP A 222 -22.08 9.80 9.57
N MET A 223 -20.92 9.37 9.06
CA MET A 223 -19.62 9.93 9.42
C MET A 223 -18.87 10.51 8.20
N LYS A 224 -19.61 11.11 7.26
CA LYS A 224 -19.02 11.84 6.12
C LYS A 224 -18.26 13.09 6.59
N GLY A 225 -17.19 13.45 5.88
CA GLY A 225 -16.39 14.63 6.20
C GLY A 225 -15.46 14.46 7.41
N ASN A 226 -15.29 13.23 7.90
CA ASN A 226 -14.49 12.94 9.09
C ASN A 226 -13.20 12.20 8.71
N TRP A 227 -12.08 12.82 9.08
CA TRP A 227 -10.75 12.31 8.75
C TRP A 227 -10.33 11.06 9.52
N ALA A 228 -11.13 10.50 10.41
CA ALA A 228 -10.75 9.36 11.27
C ALA A 228 -11.68 8.15 11.18
N ILE A 229 -12.95 8.36 10.84
CA ILE A 229 -14.00 7.34 10.75
C ILE A 229 -14.90 7.75 9.58
N ARG A 230 -15.13 6.87 8.61
CA ARG A 230 -16.12 7.12 7.53
C ARG A 230 -17.08 5.95 7.39
N ASN A 231 -18.36 6.20 7.57
CA ASN A 231 -19.42 5.21 7.43
C ASN A 231 -20.71 5.87 6.95
N ASP A 232 -21.53 5.11 6.24
CA ASP A 232 -22.92 5.48 5.95
C ASP A 232 -23.80 5.21 7.19
N ASP A 233 -24.93 5.92 7.33
CA ASP A 233 -25.89 5.74 8.44
C ASP A 233 -26.62 4.40 8.44
N ASP A 234 -26.52 3.65 7.34
CA ASP A 234 -27.06 2.30 7.18
C ASP A 234 -25.97 1.20 7.22
N SER A 235 -24.76 1.55 7.67
CA SER A 235 -23.70 0.61 7.98
C SER A 235 -24.01 -0.24 9.23
N GLU A 236 -23.50 -1.47 9.24
CA GLU A 236 -23.81 -2.47 10.28
C GLU A 236 -22.59 -3.34 10.58
N PHE A 237 -22.32 -3.58 11.87
CA PHE A 237 -21.52 -4.71 12.32
C PHE A 237 -22.45 -5.80 12.87
N ARG A 238 -22.35 -7.03 12.36
CA ARG A 238 -23.25 -8.13 12.70
C ARG A 238 -22.52 -9.29 13.37
N ILE A 239 -23.13 -9.81 14.43
CA ILE A 239 -22.75 -11.07 15.07
C ILE A 239 -23.93 -12.04 14.96
N ALA A 240 -23.73 -13.20 14.37
CA ALA A 240 -24.77 -14.24 14.25
C ALA A 240 -24.22 -15.62 14.58
N ARG A 241 -25.04 -16.47 15.19
CA ARG A 241 -24.62 -17.79 15.69
C ARG A 241 -25.48 -18.92 15.14
N SER A 242 -24.91 -20.13 15.13
CA SER A 242 -25.62 -21.38 14.81
C SER A 242 -26.54 -21.88 15.93
N VAL A 243 -26.47 -21.28 17.12
CA VAL A 243 -27.34 -21.56 18.27
C VAL A 243 -28.25 -20.38 18.56
N SER A 244 -29.45 -20.65 19.05
CA SER A 244 -30.37 -19.60 19.47
C SER A 244 -29.88 -18.96 20.77
N THR A 245 -29.87 -17.63 20.80
CA THR A 245 -29.40 -16.85 21.94
C THR A 245 -30.47 -15.89 22.42
N GLN A 246 -30.58 -15.75 23.75
CA GLN A 246 -31.31 -14.64 24.35
C GLN A 246 -30.32 -13.51 24.63
N THR A 247 -30.40 -12.44 23.84
CA THR A 247 -29.50 -11.29 23.97
C THR A 247 -30.16 -10.14 24.72
N HIS A 248 -29.42 -9.53 25.64
CA HIS A 248 -29.80 -8.37 26.40
C HIS A 248 -28.75 -7.27 26.23
N VAL A 249 -29.20 -6.06 25.88
CA VAL A 249 -28.38 -4.85 25.91
C VAL A 249 -28.39 -4.29 27.32
N MET A 250 -27.23 -3.95 27.85
CA MET A 250 -27.07 -3.44 29.22
C MET A 250 -27.54 -1.97 29.34
N PRO A 251 -27.86 -1.47 30.55
CA PRO A 251 -28.34 -0.10 30.73
C PRO A 251 -27.37 1.03 30.31
N ASN A 252 -26.08 0.72 30.11
CA ASN A 252 -25.10 1.66 29.57
C ASN A 252 -25.14 1.74 28.03
N GLU A 253 -25.98 0.93 27.37
CA GLU A 253 -26.25 0.89 25.92
C GLU A 253 -25.05 0.49 25.02
N ILE A 254 -23.86 0.37 25.61
CA ILE A 254 -22.61 0.00 24.92
C ILE A 254 -22.11 -1.41 25.26
N SER A 255 -22.81 -2.13 26.15
CA SER A 255 -22.48 -3.50 26.52
C SER A 255 -23.67 -4.44 26.29
N PHE A 256 -23.39 -5.73 26.09
CA PHE A 256 -24.42 -6.76 25.90
C PHE A 256 -24.08 -8.06 26.63
N ALA A 257 -25.08 -8.93 26.77
CA ALA A 257 -24.94 -10.32 27.19
C ALA A 257 -25.88 -11.21 26.36
N SER A 258 -25.37 -12.29 25.78
CA SER A 258 -26.11 -13.28 25.00
C SER A 258 -26.02 -14.64 25.68
N VAL A 259 -27.14 -15.30 25.94
CA VAL A 259 -27.19 -16.59 26.65
C VAL A 259 -27.75 -17.69 25.76
N ALA A 260 -27.09 -18.85 25.71
CA ALA A 260 -27.61 -20.09 25.13
C ALA A 260 -27.49 -21.27 26.09
N GLN A 261 -28.20 -22.35 25.81
CA GLN A 261 -28.05 -23.64 26.48
C GLN A 261 -27.49 -24.66 25.49
N GLN A 262 -26.50 -25.43 25.92
CA GLN A 262 -25.85 -26.46 25.13
C GLN A 262 -25.68 -27.74 25.95
N PRO A 263 -26.62 -28.70 25.82
CA PRO A 263 -26.44 -30.04 26.37
C PRO A 263 -25.20 -30.70 25.76
N LEU A 264 -24.41 -31.39 26.59
CA LEU A 264 -23.17 -32.03 26.18
C LEU A 264 -23.03 -33.40 26.86
N ALA A 265 -23.09 -34.47 26.06
CA ALA A 265 -22.98 -35.84 26.57
C ALA A 265 -21.62 -36.09 27.27
N ALA A 266 -21.58 -37.08 28.15
CA ALA A 266 -20.33 -37.56 28.73
C ALA A 266 -19.34 -37.94 27.63
N LYS A 267 -18.10 -37.41 27.67
CA LYS A 267 -17.10 -37.59 26.60
C LYS A 267 -17.56 -37.11 25.21
N GLY A 268 -18.64 -36.35 25.15
CA GLY A 268 -19.21 -35.84 23.91
C GLY A 268 -18.57 -34.52 23.49
N THR A 269 -18.80 -34.17 22.23
CA THR A 269 -18.36 -32.93 21.61
C THR A 269 -19.54 -32.22 20.97
N ALA A 270 -19.57 -30.89 21.03
CA ALA A 270 -20.51 -30.04 20.31
C ALA A 270 -19.76 -28.87 19.66
N SER A 271 -20.22 -28.40 18.50
CA SER A 271 -19.63 -27.26 17.80
C SER A 271 -20.65 -26.15 17.61
N ILE A 272 -20.21 -24.91 17.83
CA ILE A 272 -20.98 -23.68 17.65
C ILE A 272 -20.22 -22.82 16.68
N TYR A 273 -20.94 -22.20 15.75
CA TYR A 273 -20.37 -21.34 14.74
C TYR A 273 -20.86 -19.91 14.95
N THR A 274 -19.94 -18.95 14.92
CA THR A 274 -20.23 -17.51 15.05
C THR A 274 -19.66 -16.77 13.85
N THR A 275 -20.49 -16.00 13.15
CA THR A 275 -20.04 -15.10 12.09
C THR A 275 -19.91 -13.68 12.62
N TYR A 276 -18.84 -12.98 12.22
CA TYR A 276 -18.68 -11.53 12.41
C TYR A 276 -18.61 -10.85 11.05
N SER A 277 -19.43 -9.83 10.82
CA SER A 277 -19.48 -9.14 9.53
C SER A 277 -19.50 -7.63 9.67
N HIS A 278 -18.58 -6.93 9.01
CA HIS A 278 -18.62 -5.47 8.85
C HIS A 278 -19.17 -5.12 7.47
N LEU A 279 -20.21 -4.29 7.42
CA LEU A 279 -21.03 -4.06 6.23
C LEU A 279 -21.25 -2.56 6.06
N HIS A 280 -20.84 -2.00 4.92
CA HIS A 280 -20.78 -0.54 4.75
C HIS A 280 -22.14 0.12 4.53
N ASN A 281 -23.11 -0.62 4.01
CA ASN A 281 -24.45 -0.09 3.70
C ASN A 281 -25.50 -1.20 3.59
N SER A 282 -26.77 -0.80 3.47
CA SER A 282 -27.93 -1.70 3.40
C SER A 282 -27.90 -2.70 2.24
N ASN A 283 -27.20 -2.39 1.14
CA ASN A 283 -27.03 -3.30 0.00
C ASN A 283 -26.08 -4.45 0.36
N GLU A 284 -24.95 -4.14 1.00
CA GLU A 284 -24.05 -5.17 1.56
C GLU A 284 -24.78 -6.00 2.63
N VAL A 285 -25.52 -5.35 3.53
CA VAL A 285 -26.33 -6.04 4.54
C VAL A 285 -27.30 -7.04 3.91
N SER A 286 -27.99 -6.64 2.86
CA SER A 286 -28.97 -7.49 2.18
C SER A 286 -28.31 -8.69 1.50
N LYS A 287 -27.16 -8.50 0.84
CA LYS A 287 -26.41 -9.56 0.17
C LYS A 287 -25.79 -10.53 1.17
N GLU A 288 -25.18 -10.01 2.23
CA GLU A 288 -24.39 -10.82 3.16
C GLU A 288 -25.28 -11.65 4.09
N LYS A 289 -26.48 -11.17 4.46
CA LYS A 289 -27.44 -11.94 5.26
C LYS A 289 -27.74 -13.34 4.70
N ALA A 290 -27.85 -13.46 3.37
CA ALA A 290 -28.07 -14.73 2.71
C ALA A 290 -26.84 -15.65 2.83
N LYS A 291 -25.63 -15.10 2.65
CA LYS A 291 -24.37 -15.85 2.82
C LYS A 291 -24.21 -16.30 4.27
N ILE A 292 -24.44 -15.43 5.26
CA ILE A 292 -24.37 -15.77 6.69
C ILE A 292 -25.30 -16.94 7.03
N SER A 293 -26.52 -16.93 6.50
CA SER A 293 -27.48 -18.01 6.74
C SER A 293 -26.99 -19.34 6.18
N ASP A 294 -26.37 -19.34 5.00
CA ASP A 294 -25.78 -20.54 4.39
C ASP A 294 -24.51 -21.00 5.13
N ILE A 295 -23.63 -20.07 5.50
CA ILE A 295 -22.42 -20.34 6.30
C ILE A 295 -22.79 -21.03 7.62
N LEU A 296 -23.78 -20.51 8.34
CA LEU A 296 -24.19 -21.10 9.63
C LEU A 296 -24.88 -22.45 9.47
N ALA A 297 -25.53 -22.71 8.33
CA ALA A 297 -26.13 -24.00 8.01
C ALA A 297 -25.10 -25.04 7.53
N ASN A 298 -24.08 -24.59 6.80
CA ASN A 298 -23.08 -25.41 6.11
C ASN A 298 -21.65 -24.83 6.27
N PRO A 299 -21.08 -24.78 7.50
CA PRO A 299 -19.85 -24.02 7.75
C PRO A 299 -18.57 -24.67 7.21
N GLN A 300 -18.52 -25.99 7.14
CA GLN A 300 -17.30 -26.74 6.83
C GLN A 300 -16.74 -26.45 5.42
N PRO A 301 -17.53 -26.41 4.33
CA PRO A 301 -17.05 -25.99 3.02
C PRO A 301 -16.33 -24.63 3.02
N TYR A 302 -16.81 -23.67 3.80
CA TYR A 302 -16.20 -22.33 3.89
C TYR A 302 -14.87 -22.36 4.65
N MET A 303 -14.78 -23.09 5.76
CA MET A 303 -13.54 -23.26 6.51
C MET A 303 -12.47 -23.99 5.69
N ILE A 304 -12.89 -25.00 4.91
CA ILE A 304 -12.00 -25.74 3.99
C ILE A 304 -11.51 -24.83 2.86
N ALA A 305 -12.40 -24.04 2.25
CA ALA A 305 -12.01 -23.11 1.20
C ALA A 305 -11.00 -22.06 1.67
N ALA A 306 -11.18 -21.54 2.89
CA ALA A 306 -10.21 -20.62 3.49
C ALA A 306 -8.85 -21.29 3.74
N ASP A 307 -8.84 -22.54 4.22
CA ASP A 307 -7.61 -23.32 4.43
C ASP A 307 -6.89 -23.65 3.11
N GLU A 308 -7.62 -24.12 2.11
CA GLU A 308 -7.09 -24.48 0.79
C GLU A 308 -6.53 -23.26 0.06
N ARG A 309 -7.14 -22.08 0.23
CA ARG A 309 -6.62 -20.82 -0.33
C ARG A 309 -5.23 -20.48 0.21
N TRP A 310 -5.05 -20.55 1.53
CA TRP A 310 -3.74 -20.28 2.14
C TRP A 310 -2.70 -21.36 1.83
N ALA A 311 -3.10 -22.63 1.76
CA ALA A 311 -2.24 -23.68 1.27
C ALA A 311 -1.79 -23.41 -0.19
N GLY A 312 -2.69 -22.90 -1.03
CA GLY A 312 -2.40 -22.45 -2.40
C GLY A 312 -1.37 -21.32 -2.45
N TYR A 313 -1.52 -20.29 -1.61
CA TYR A 313 -0.57 -19.18 -1.51
C TYR A 313 0.83 -19.67 -1.13
N LEU A 314 0.94 -20.49 -0.09
CA LEU A 314 2.25 -20.97 0.38
C LEU A 314 2.89 -21.94 -0.62
N SER A 315 2.12 -22.86 -1.20
CA SER A 315 2.66 -23.81 -2.18
C SER A 315 3.16 -23.14 -3.46
N SER A 316 2.53 -22.05 -3.88
CA SER A 316 2.96 -21.28 -5.06
C SER A 316 4.09 -20.30 -4.73
N GLY A 317 4.05 -19.66 -3.56
CA GLY A 317 4.98 -18.60 -3.21
C GLY A 317 6.29 -19.05 -2.55
N MET A 318 6.28 -20.16 -1.81
CA MET A 318 7.45 -20.65 -1.06
C MET A 318 8.29 -21.61 -1.91
N VAL A 319 8.91 -21.07 -2.97
CA VAL A 319 9.62 -21.85 -4.00
C VAL A 319 11.15 -21.87 -3.85
N ASN A 320 11.74 -21.06 -2.97
CA ASN A 320 13.19 -21.01 -2.80
C ASN A 320 13.67 -22.13 -1.87
N ASP A 321 14.33 -23.14 -2.43
CA ASP A 321 14.91 -24.30 -1.73
C ASP A 321 16.30 -24.04 -1.12
N GLN A 322 16.90 -22.88 -1.41
CA GLN A 322 18.20 -22.45 -0.88
C GLN A 322 18.08 -21.56 0.37
N ALA A 323 16.88 -21.06 0.65
CA ALA A 323 16.59 -20.27 1.84
C ALA A 323 16.69 -21.11 3.12
N THR A 324 17.19 -20.51 4.19
CA THR A 324 17.04 -21.04 5.57
C THR A 324 15.59 -21.00 6.02
N ASP A 325 15.25 -21.74 7.09
CA ASP A 325 13.94 -21.66 7.73
C ASP A 325 13.58 -20.23 8.18
N ALA A 326 14.57 -19.46 8.64
CA ALA A 326 14.37 -18.07 9.04
C ALA A 326 14.08 -17.15 7.84
N GLN A 327 14.78 -17.34 6.72
CA GLN A 327 14.50 -16.63 5.46
C GLN A 327 13.14 -17.04 4.88
N ALA A 328 12.77 -18.31 4.98
CA ALA A 328 11.45 -18.79 4.59
C ALA A 328 10.34 -18.18 5.46
N ARG A 329 10.54 -18.07 6.78
CA ARG A 329 9.61 -17.39 7.69
C ARG A 329 9.39 -15.93 7.29
N VAL A 330 10.44 -15.24 6.84
CA VAL A 330 10.36 -13.89 6.29
C VAL A 330 9.52 -13.84 5.01
N GLY A 331 9.70 -14.78 4.08
CA GLY A 331 8.83 -14.93 2.90
C GLY A 331 7.35 -15.09 3.28
N VAL A 332 7.05 -15.88 4.30
CA VAL A 332 5.68 -16.05 4.82
C VAL A 332 5.15 -14.77 5.47
N LYS A 333 5.98 -14.04 6.22
CA LYS A 333 5.61 -12.73 6.82
C LYS A 333 5.18 -11.73 5.74
N ALA A 334 5.87 -11.72 4.60
CA ALA A 334 5.52 -10.88 3.47
C ALA A 334 4.18 -11.27 2.83
N ILE A 335 3.96 -12.57 2.54
CA ILE A 335 2.68 -13.08 2.00
C ILE A 335 1.52 -12.73 2.95
N MET A 336 1.73 -12.90 4.27
CA MET A 336 0.74 -12.56 5.29
C MET A 336 0.41 -11.07 5.33
N THR A 337 1.42 -10.21 5.18
CA THR A 337 1.23 -8.75 5.18
C THR A 337 0.48 -8.29 3.94
N LEU A 338 0.89 -8.74 2.75
CA LEU A 338 0.24 -8.35 1.48
C LEU A 338 -1.22 -8.80 1.42
N ASN A 339 -1.52 -10.05 1.78
CA ASN A 339 -2.91 -10.53 1.84
C ASN A 339 -3.72 -9.86 2.96
N GLY A 340 -3.07 -9.41 4.04
CA GLY A 340 -3.70 -8.60 5.09
C GLY A 340 -4.05 -7.18 4.64
N ASN A 341 -3.33 -6.64 3.65
CA ASN A 341 -3.55 -5.30 3.08
C ASN A 341 -4.46 -5.31 1.83
N TRP A 342 -4.81 -6.49 1.32
CA TRP A 342 -5.79 -6.65 0.25
C TRP A 342 -7.22 -6.35 0.71
N ARG A 343 -7.90 -5.41 0.05
CA ARG A 343 -9.33 -5.09 0.19
C ARG A 343 -10.13 -5.54 -1.03
N SER A 344 -11.34 -6.02 -0.78
CA SER A 344 -12.33 -6.31 -1.82
C SER A 344 -12.98 -5.02 -2.33
N ALA A 345 -13.59 -5.09 -3.52
CA ALA A 345 -14.35 -3.99 -4.11
C ALA A 345 -15.41 -3.44 -3.14
N ALA A 346 -15.44 -2.13 -3.00
CA ALA A 346 -16.40 -1.41 -2.18
C ALA A 346 -16.42 0.08 -2.53
N GLY A 347 -17.57 0.72 -2.32
CA GLY A 347 -17.79 2.11 -2.71
C GLY A 347 -17.69 2.29 -4.22
N ASP A 348 -16.96 3.30 -4.64
CA ASP A 348 -16.70 3.63 -6.05
C ASP A 348 -15.51 2.83 -6.63
N VAL A 349 -14.73 2.11 -5.81
CA VAL A 349 -13.70 1.17 -6.30
C VAL A 349 -14.34 -0.17 -6.63
N HIS A 350 -14.38 -0.53 -7.92
CA HIS A 350 -15.13 -1.70 -8.39
C HIS A 350 -14.32 -2.99 -8.50
N GLN A 351 -13.02 -2.95 -8.21
CA GLN A 351 -12.13 -4.10 -8.17
C GLN A 351 -11.54 -4.32 -6.77
N ALA A 352 -10.94 -5.49 -6.54
CA ALA A 352 -10.09 -5.65 -5.37
C ALA A 352 -8.82 -4.79 -5.50
N THR A 353 -8.26 -4.34 -4.39
CA THR A 353 -7.04 -3.52 -4.34
C THR A 353 -6.17 -3.88 -3.15
N VAL A 354 -4.91 -3.44 -3.12
CA VAL A 354 -3.99 -3.62 -2.00
C VAL A 354 -3.49 -2.26 -1.55
N THR A 355 -3.73 -1.92 -0.29
CA THR A 355 -3.27 -0.63 0.23
C THR A 355 -1.85 -0.71 0.78
N PRO A 356 -1.16 0.41 1.01
CA PRO A 356 0.18 0.37 1.60
C PRO A 356 0.20 -0.21 3.02
N SER A 357 -0.86 -0.03 3.82
CA SER A 357 -0.98 -0.67 5.13
C SER A 357 -2.41 -0.55 5.68
N VAL A 358 -2.97 -1.66 6.14
CA VAL A 358 -4.29 -1.67 6.79
C VAL A 358 -4.29 -0.98 8.17
N THR A 359 -3.15 -0.89 8.85
CA THR A 359 -3.02 -0.34 10.22
C THR A 359 -2.54 1.10 10.26
N ALA A 360 -1.92 1.59 9.19
CA ALA A 360 -1.37 2.94 9.15
C ALA A 360 -2.45 4.00 8.92
N ARG A 361 -2.22 5.16 9.54
CA ARG A 361 -3.18 6.26 9.64
C ARG A 361 -3.76 6.72 8.30
N TRP A 362 -2.92 6.78 7.27
CA TRP A 362 -3.21 7.38 5.96
C TRP A 362 -3.14 6.37 4.82
N PHE A 363 -3.00 5.07 5.12
CA PHE A 363 -2.87 4.01 4.12
C PHE A 363 -3.94 2.92 4.24
N SER A 364 -4.88 3.06 5.18
CA SER A 364 -5.93 2.08 5.40
C SER A 364 -7.11 2.28 4.43
N GLY A 365 -8.27 1.69 4.73
CA GLY A 365 -9.38 1.67 3.79
C GLY A 365 -9.02 0.87 2.55
N ASN A 366 -9.44 1.36 1.39
CA ASN A 366 -8.97 0.94 0.06
C ASN A 366 -8.20 2.06 -0.67
N LEU A 367 -7.51 2.93 0.07
CA LEU A 367 -6.67 3.97 -0.51
C LEU A 367 -5.55 3.33 -1.34
N THR A 368 -5.50 3.65 -2.63
CA THR A 368 -4.67 2.93 -3.62
C THR A 368 -3.80 3.89 -4.41
N TRP A 369 -2.48 3.66 -4.40
CA TRP A 369 -1.49 4.44 -5.13
C TRP A 369 -0.88 3.64 -6.28
N PRO A 370 -0.56 4.25 -7.45
CA PRO A 370 0.10 3.56 -8.56
C PRO A 370 1.47 2.98 -8.18
N TRP A 371 2.33 3.77 -7.52
CA TRP A 371 3.71 3.35 -7.19
C TRP A 371 3.75 2.07 -6.36
N ASP A 372 2.95 2.06 -5.30
CA ASP A 372 2.74 0.93 -4.42
C ASP A 372 2.18 -0.26 -5.17
N THR A 373 1.18 -0.04 -6.01
CA THR A 373 0.50 -1.09 -6.79
C THR A 373 1.46 -1.86 -7.68
N TRP A 374 2.36 -1.17 -8.40
CA TRP A 374 3.31 -1.85 -9.30
C TRP A 374 4.17 -2.86 -8.55
N LYS A 375 4.66 -2.47 -7.37
CA LYS A 375 5.55 -3.26 -6.51
C LYS A 375 4.80 -4.40 -5.84
N GLN A 376 3.61 -4.11 -5.31
CA GLN A 376 2.73 -5.08 -4.68
C GLN A 376 2.32 -6.16 -5.67
N ALA A 377 1.81 -5.77 -6.84
CA ALA A 377 1.32 -6.70 -7.85
C ALA A 377 2.44 -7.55 -8.43
N TYR A 378 3.66 -7.01 -8.58
CA TYR A 378 4.82 -7.81 -9.00
C TYR A 378 5.09 -8.96 -8.02
N ALA A 379 5.14 -8.69 -6.72
CA ALA A 379 5.33 -9.74 -5.72
C ALA A 379 4.14 -10.72 -5.67
N MET A 380 2.92 -10.18 -5.65
CA MET A 380 1.69 -10.96 -5.55
C MET A 380 1.43 -11.82 -6.78
N ALA A 381 2.00 -11.48 -7.95
CA ALA A 381 1.90 -12.31 -9.16
C ALA A 381 2.29 -13.78 -8.90
N HIS A 382 3.19 -14.03 -7.95
CA HIS A 382 3.78 -15.34 -7.66
C HIS A 382 3.05 -16.16 -6.59
N PHE A 383 2.02 -15.61 -5.94
CA PHE A 383 1.25 -16.36 -4.94
C PHE A 383 -0.24 -16.02 -4.91
N ASN A 384 -0.62 -14.82 -5.34
CA ASN A 384 -2.01 -14.36 -5.44
C ASN A 384 -2.21 -13.49 -6.72
N PRO A 385 -2.09 -14.09 -7.92
CA PRO A 385 -2.12 -13.35 -9.19
C PRO A 385 -3.48 -12.72 -9.50
N ASP A 386 -4.59 -13.24 -8.96
CA ASP A 386 -5.92 -12.66 -9.18
C ASP A 386 -6.04 -11.28 -8.51
N VAL A 387 -5.58 -11.16 -7.26
CA VAL A 387 -5.53 -9.86 -6.57
C VAL A 387 -4.49 -8.94 -7.20
N ALA A 388 -3.35 -9.47 -7.69
CA ALA A 388 -2.36 -8.67 -8.41
C ALA A 388 -2.97 -7.99 -9.67
N MET A 389 -3.76 -8.73 -10.46
CA MET A 389 -4.47 -8.17 -11.60
C MET A 389 -5.49 -7.11 -11.18
N ASP A 390 -6.31 -7.39 -10.17
CA ASP A 390 -7.36 -6.46 -9.72
C ASP A 390 -6.78 -5.17 -9.10
N ASN A 391 -5.66 -5.27 -8.38
CA ASN A 391 -4.95 -4.12 -7.83
C ASN A 391 -4.50 -3.16 -8.95
N ILE A 392 -3.89 -3.70 -10.01
CA ILE A 392 -3.53 -2.93 -11.20
C ILE A 392 -4.79 -2.36 -11.88
N ARG A 393 -5.86 -3.14 -12.03
CA ARG A 393 -7.11 -2.65 -12.63
C ARG A 393 -7.69 -1.47 -11.87
N THR A 394 -7.62 -1.47 -10.53
CA THR A 394 -8.09 -0.36 -9.68
C THR A 394 -7.39 0.95 -10.04
N VAL A 395 -6.07 0.93 -10.19
CA VAL A 395 -5.31 2.13 -10.59
C VAL A 395 -5.71 2.63 -11.99
N PHE A 396 -6.01 1.71 -12.92
CA PHE A 396 -6.42 2.04 -14.29
C PHE A 396 -7.93 2.29 -14.44
N GLU A 397 -8.71 2.16 -13.38
CA GLU A 397 -10.16 2.28 -13.41
C GLU A 397 -10.60 3.70 -13.78
N TYR A 398 -9.91 4.69 -13.21
CA TYR A 398 -10.13 6.11 -13.43
C TYR A 398 -9.07 6.75 -14.32
N GLN A 399 -8.42 5.95 -15.18
CA GLN A 399 -7.52 6.50 -16.19
C GLN A 399 -8.27 7.54 -17.02
N VAL A 400 -7.73 8.76 -17.09
CA VAL A 400 -8.41 9.90 -17.71
C VAL A 400 -8.68 9.63 -19.19
N GLN A 401 -9.91 9.90 -19.61
CA GLN A 401 -10.36 9.77 -20.99
C GLN A 401 -10.48 11.16 -21.65
N GLU A 402 -10.59 11.20 -22.97
CA GLU A 402 -10.68 12.45 -23.74
C GLU A 402 -11.93 13.30 -23.41
N ASP A 403 -12.98 12.65 -22.89
CA ASP A 403 -14.22 13.26 -22.45
C ASP A 403 -14.31 13.43 -20.93
N ASP A 404 -13.18 13.36 -20.20
CA ASP A 404 -13.16 13.62 -18.77
C ASP A 404 -13.69 15.05 -18.46
N PRO A 405 -14.61 15.22 -17.50
CA PRO A 405 -15.27 16.49 -17.27
C PRO A 405 -14.40 17.52 -16.55
N ILE A 406 -13.29 17.11 -15.93
CA ILE A 406 -12.42 17.97 -15.12
C ILE A 406 -11.13 18.26 -15.87
N ARG A 407 -10.51 17.24 -16.44
CA ARG A 407 -9.15 17.28 -17.00
C ARG A 407 -9.02 16.56 -18.33
N PRO A 408 -9.80 16.93 -19.37
CA PRO A 408 -9.70 16.29 -20.68
C PRO A 408 -8.29 16.44 -21.32
N GLN A 409 -7.51 17.46 -20.91
CA GLN A 409 -6.12 17.65 -21.30
C GLN A 409 -5.15 16.57 -20.76
N ASP A 410 -5.57 15.78 -19.78
CA ASP A 410 -4.77 14.73 -19.14
C ASP A 410 -5.09 13.32 -19.68
N LYS A 411 -5.62 13.19 -20.90
CA LYS A 411 -5.95 11.86 -21.49
C LYS A 411 -4.80 10.86 -21.34
N GLY A 412 -5.08 9.71 -20.70
CA GLY A 412 -4.10 8.65 -20.42
C GLY A 412 -3.49 8.70 -19.01
N TYR A 413 -3.64 9.82 -18.30
CA TYR A 413 -3.18 10.03 -16.93
C TYR A 413 -3.76 9.05 -15.92
N LEU A 414 -2.96 8.69 -14.92
CA LEU A 414 -3.36 7.90 -13.75
C LEU A 414 -3.29 8.77 -12.50
N LEU A 415 -4.34 8.71 -11.69
CA LEU A 415 -4.46 9.50 -10.47
C LEU A 415 -3.48 9.02 -9.40
N ASP A 416 -3.04 9.92 -8.52
CA ASP A 416 -2.16 9.58 -7.40
C ASP A 416 -2.84 8.64 -6.41
N VAL A 417 -4.09 8.95 -6.05
CA VAL A 417 -4.84 8.17 -5.06
C VAL A 417 -6.28 7.98 -5.50
N VAL A 418 -6.68 6.72 -5.60
CA VAL A 418 -8.08 6.30 -5.72
C VAL A 418 -8.57 5.85 -4.35
N THR A 419 -9.81 6.18 -4.00
CA THR A 419 -10.37 6.00 -2.65
C THR A 419 -11.76 5.39 -2.69
N TYR A 420 -12.29 5.02 -1.51
CA TYR A 420 -13.60 4.38 -1.38
C TYR A 420 -14.74 5.17 -2.03
N THR A 421 -14.68 6.51 -2.00
CA THR A 421 -15.70 7.36 -2.61
C THR A 421 -15.08 8.42 -3.50
N LEU A 422 -15.74 8.78 -4.59
CA LEU A 422 -15.34 9.92 -5.41
C LEU A 422 -15.39 11.24 -4.60
N PRO A 423 -14.54 12.23 -4.93
CA PRO A 423 -14.63 13.57 -4.35
C PRO A 423 -15.88 14.31 -4.87
N GLU A 424 -16.28 15.38 -4.19
CA GLU A 424 -17.43 16.20 -4.62
C GLU A 424 -17.24 16.78 -6.03
N SER A 425 -16.00 17.09 -6.41
CA SER A 425 -15.64 17.59 -7.75
C SER A 425 -16.00 16.59 -8.86
N ARG A 426 -16.12 15.31 -8.55
CA ARG A 426 -16.54 14.22 -9.45
C ARG A 426 -17.94 13.69 -9.13
N ASP A 427 -18.80 14.52 -8.55
CA ASP A 427 -20.17 14.16 -8.14
C ASP A 427 -20.24 12.98 -7.15
N GLY A 428 -19.17 12.78 -6.37
CA GLY A 428 -19.05 11.71 -5.38
C GLY A 428 -19.52 12.07 -3.97
N ALA A 429 -19.30 11.15 -3.02
CA ALA A 429 -19.65 11.34 -1.61
C ALA A 429 -18.57 12.09 -0.79
N GLY A 430 -17.64 12.78 -1.46
CA GLY A 430 -16.69 13.70 -0.85
C GLY A 430 -15.56 13.01 -0.10
N SER A 431 -14.78 12.14 -0.76
CA SER A 431 -13.51 11.68 -0.20
C SER A 431 -12.53 12.84 -0.04
N GLU A 432 -11.82 12.85 1.07
CA GLU A 432 -10.80 13.85 1.36
C GLU A 432 -9.37 13.41 1.00
N ASN A 433 -9.16 12.12 0.68
CA ASN A 433 -7.85 11.57 0.31
C ASN A 433 -7.68 11.43 -1.22
N TRP A 434 -8.75 11.58 -2.01
CA TRP A 434 -8.68 11.50 -3.47
C TRP A 434 -7.74 12.57 -4.03
N ASN A 435 -6.73 12.15 -4.80
CA ASN A 435 -5.72 13.08 -5.29
C ASN A 435 -5.45 12.91 -6.79
N GLU A 436 -5.54 14.04 -7.50
CA GLU A 436 -5.28 14.15 -8.94
C GLU A 436 -4.24 15.21 -9.29
N ARG A 437 -3.57 15.77 -8.27
CA ARG A 437 -2.56 16.83 -8.41
C ARG A 437 -1.29 16.34 -9.12
N ASN A 438 -1.04 15.04 -9.05
CA ASN A 438 0.12 14.36 -9.58
C ASN A 438 -0.22 12.89 -9.86
N THR A 439 0.68 12.19 -10.56
CA THR A 439 0.69 10.73 -10.60
C THR A 439 1.79 10.18 -9.70
N LYS A 440 2.43 9.06 -10.08
CA LYS A 440 3.61 8.46 -9.46
C LYS A 440 4.55 7.90 -10.54
N PRO A 441 5.80 7.48 -10.22
CA PRO A 441 6.71 6.94 -11.23
C PRO A 441 6.13 5.67 -11.89
N SER A 442 6.34 5.52 -13.19
CA SER A 442 5.70 4.44 -13.96
C SER A 442 6.56 3.17 -14.02
N LEU A 443 6.23 2.19 -13.18
CA LEU A 443 6.63 0.78 -13.34
C LEU A 443 5.44 -0.09 -13.77
N ALA A 444 4.43 0.51 -14.40
CA ALA A 444 3.19 -0.16 -14.78
C ALA A 444 3.42 -1.32 -15.74
N ALA A 445 4.17 -1.10 -16.82
CA ALA A 445 4.44 -2.14 -17.81
C ALA A 445 5.32 -3.28 -17.25
N TRP A 446 6.25 -2.96 -16.34
CA TRP A 446 7.05 -3.96 -15.60
C TRP A 446 6.15 -4.88 -14.78
N SER A 447 5.24 -4.31 -14.00
CA SER A 447 4.31 -5.06 -13.16
C SER A 447 3.32 -5.92 -13.97
N VAL A 448 2.73 -5.34 -15.03
CA VAL A 448 1.81 -6.05 -15.93
C VAL A 448 2.49 -7.24 -16.61
N MET A 449 3.75 -7.08 -17.04
CA MET A 449 4.53 -8.16 -17.67
C MET A 449 4.82 -9.29 -16.68
N GLU A 450 5.09 -8.99 -15.41
CA GLU A 450 5.35 -10.04 -14.42
C GLU A 450 4.11 -10.88 -14.14
N VAL A 451 2.94 -10.25 -14.03
CA VAL A 451 1.66 -10.97 -13.92
C VAL A 451 1.43 -11.87 -15.13
N TYR A 452 1.69 -11.38 -16.35
CA TYR A 452 1.62 -12.20 -17.57
C TYR A 452 2.54 -13.43 -17.49
N ASN A 453 3.79 -13.23 -17.05
CA ASN A 453 4.78 -14.29 -16.95
C ASN A 453 4.37 -15.33 -15.90
N ALA A 454 3.98 -14.90 -14.70
CA ALA A 454 3.57 -15.78 -13.63
C ALA A 454 2.33 -16.61 -14.02
N LEU A 455 1.28 -15.98 -14.57
CA LEU A 455 0.08 -16.69 -15.04
C LEU A 455 0.43 -17.81 -16.02
N LYS A 456 1.35 -17.55 -16.95
CA LYS A 456 1.73 -18.49 -17.99
C LYS A 456 2.68 -19.59 -17.51
N HIS A 457 3.66 -19.23 -16.67
CA HIS A 457 4.80 -20.09 -16.36
C HIS A 457 4.74 -20.73 -14.98
N GLU A 458 4.02 -20.13 -14.03
CA GLU A 458 3.88 -20.61 -12.65
C GLU A 458 2.49 -21.19 -12.38
N PHE A 459 1.42 -20.59 -12.96
CA PHE A 459 0.03 -20.99 -12.67
C PHE A 459 -0.66 -21.79 -13.80
N ASP A 460 -0.01 -22.02 -14.94
CA ASP A 460 -0.59 -22.73 -16.11
C ASP A 460 -1.94 -22.14 -16.59
N ARG A 461 -2.02 -20.79 -16.63
CA ARG A 461 -3.19 -20.00 -17.06
C ARG A 461 -2.89 -19.17 -18.33
N PRO A 462 -2.47 -19.78 -19.46
CA PRO A 462 -2.08 -19.04 -20.65
C PRO A 462 -3.24 -18.26 -21.31
N ALA A 463 -4.48 -18.71 -21.15
CA ALA A 463 -5.65 -17.99 -21.66
C ALA A 463 -5.89 -16.68 -20.89
N ASP A 464 -5.77 -16.73 -19.57
CA ASP A 464 -5.91 -15.56 -18.71
C ASP A 464 -4.74 -14.60 -18.93
N ALA A 465 -3.52 -15.12 -19.08
CA ALA A 465 -2.34 -14.31 -19.45
C ALA A 465 -2.58 -13.55 -20.77
N GLN A 466 -3.15 -14.21 -21.80
CA GLN A 466 -3.45 -13.53 -23.06
C GLN A 466 -4.54 -12.46 -22.90
N ALA A 467 -5.62 -12.76 -22.18
CA ALA A 467 -6.69 -11.79 -21.92
C ALA A 467 -6.15 -10.57 -21.14
N TRP A 468 -5.29 -10.82 -20.15
CA TRP A 468 -4.63 -9.80 -19.35
C TRP A 468 -3.78 -8.85 -20.18
N ILE A 469 -2.90 -9.38 -21.04
CA ILE A 469 -2.01 -8.51 -21.83
C ILE A 469 -2.79 -7.74 -22.90
N ASP A 470 -3.84 -8.34 -23.47
CA ASP A 470 -4.73 -7.68 -24.43
C ASP A 470 -5.54 -6.54 -23.78
N GLU A 471 -5.93 -6.71 -22.52
CA GLU A 471 -6.64 -5.71 -21.70
C GLU A 471 -5.74 -4.53 -21.34
N MET A 472 -4.53 -4.81 -20.83
CA MET A 472 -3.67 -3.79 -20.23
C MET A 472 -2.86 -2.99 -21.24
N TYR A 473 -2.44 -3.60 -22.35
CA TYR A 473 -1.58 -2.94 -23.33
C TYR A 473 -2.10 -1.57 -23.81
N PRO A 474 -3.35 -1.42 -24.29
CA PRO A 474 -3.82 -0.11 -24.75
C PRO A 474 -3.90 0.94 -23.64
N LYS A 475 -4.10 0.52 -22.37
CA LYS A 475 -4.09 1.41 -21.20
C LYS A 475 -2.69 1.91 -20.88
N LEU A 476 -1.70 1.01 -20.92
CA LEU A 476 -0.29 1.34 -20.76
C LEU A 476 0.19 2.30 -21.85
N VAL A 477 -0.19 2.04 -23.11
CA VAL A 477 0.13 2.93 -24.24
C VAL A 477 -0.44 4.33 -24.03
N ALA A 478 -1.67 4.46 -23.52
CA ALA A 478 -2.25 5.76 -23.23
C ALA A 478 -1.50 6.50 -22.10
N TYR A 479 -1.05 5.78 -21.06
CA TYR A 479 -0.28 6.38 -19.97
C TYR A 479 1.12 6.81 -20.42
N HIS A 480 1.77 6.00 -21.26
CA HIS A 480 3.01 6.34 -21.94
C HIS A 480 2.88 7.64 -22.75
N ASP A 481 1.85 7.72 -23.60
CA ASP A 481 1.60 8.90 -24.44
C ASP A 481 1.33 10.16 -23.60
N TRP A 482 0.68 10.03 -22.43
CA TRP A 482 0.45 11.15 -21.51
C TRP A 482 1.76 11.72 -20.97
N TRP A 483 2.73 10.89 -20.54
CA TRP A 483 4.02 11.38 -20.07
C TRP A 483 4.73 12.23 -21.13
N LEU A 484 4.76 11.76 -22.38
CA LEU A 484 5.39 12.49 -23.48
C LEU A 484 4.62 13.75 -23.91
N THR A 485 3.36 13.89 -23.51
CA THR A 485 2.52 15.04 -23.85
C THR A 485 2.53 16.10 -22.74
N ASN A 486 2.44 15.68 -21.47
CA ASN A 486 2.15 16.55 -20.33
C ASN A 486 3.35 16.72 -19.38
N ARG A 487 4.44 15.99 -19.59
CA ARG A 487 5.63 15.92 -18.72
C ARG A 487 6.95 15.87 -19.51
N ASP A 488 6.97 16.46 -20.70
CA ASP A 488 8.19 16.60 -21.52
C ASP A 488 8.25 18.05 -21.99
N HIS A 489 8.70 18.94 -21.10
CA HIS A 489 8.66 20.39 -21.30
C HIS A 489 9.44 20.82 -22.55
N ASN A 490 10.58 20.17 -22.81
CA ASN A 490 11.47 20.53 -23.91
C ASN A 490 11.24 19.70 -25.19
N GLY A 491 10.38 18.68 -25.14
CA GLY A 491 9.99 17.84 -26.27
C GLY A 491 11.11 16.93 -26.76
N ASN A 492 12.02 16.49 -25.89
CA ASN A 492 13.16 15.66 -26.26
C ASN A 492 12.90 14.14 -26.12
N GLY A 493 11.72 13.75 -25.62
CA GLY A 493 11.33 12.35 -25.38
C GLY A 493 11.79 11.79 -24.03
N VAL A 494 12.28 12.62 -23.11
CA VAL A 494 12.74 12.25 -21.76
C VAL A 494 11.90 13.01 -20.74
N PRO A 495 10.95 12.36 -20.06
CA PRO A 495 10.01 13.09 -19.22
C PRO A 495 10.61 13.59 -17.91
N GLU A 496 10.06 14.68 -17.40
CA GLU A 496 10.32 15.22 -16.06
C GLU A 496 9.25 14.76 -15.06
N TYR A 497 9.56 14.81 -13.77
CA TYR A 497 8.52 14.85 -12.75
C TYR A 497 7.87 16.22 -12.71
N GLY A 498 6.59 16.27 -12.36
CA GLY A 498 5.80 17.48 -12.47
C GLY A 498 4.46 17.41 -11.74
N ALA A 499 3.56 18.30 -12.12
CA ALA A 499 2.23 18.40 -11.52
C ALA A 499 1.17 18.62 -12.58
N ALA A 500 -0.04 18.12 -12.32
CA ALA A 500 -1.18 18.36 -13.18
C ALA A 500 -1.76 19.77 -12.97
N VAL A 501 -2.60 20.21 -13.91
CA VAL A 501 -3.45 21.40 -13.71
C VAL A 501 -4.41 21.11 -12.56
N ASP A 502 -4.43 22.00 -11.57
CA ASP A 502 -5.26 21.82 -10.37
C ASP A 502 -5.46 23.18 -9.67
N PRO A 503 -6.62 23.43 -9.04
CA PRO A 503 -6.84 24.64 -8.25
C PRO A 503 -5.81 24.86 -7.13
N ALA A 504 -5.12 23.80 -6.67
CA ALA A 504 -4.02 23.90 -5.71
C ALA A 504 -2.72 24.47 -6.32
N HIS A 505 -2.61 24.55 -7.64
CA HIS A 505 -1.38 24.91 -8.37
C HIS A 505 -1.52 26.20 -9.18
N ASN A 506 -2.72 26.46 -9.71
CA ASN A 506 -2.98 27.59 -10.59
C ASN A 506 -4.31 28.27 -10.30
N THR A 507 -4.43 29.49 -10.82
CA THR A 507 -5.69 30.23 -10.88
C THR A 507 -6.64 29.64 -11.92
N ASP A 508 -7.93 30.00 -11.85
CA ASP A 508 -8.97 29.53 -12.78
C ASP A 508 -8.68 29.87 -14.26
N ASP A 509 -7.90 30.92 -14.52
CA ASP A 509 -7.45 31.33 -15.85
C ASP A 509 -6.10 30.72 -16.26
N GLY A 510 -5.55 29.79 -15.46
CA GLY A 510 -4.43 28.94 -15.83
C GLY A 510 -3.06 29.58 -15.63
N HIS A 511 -2.90 30.43 -14.61
CA HIS A 511 -1.61 30.96 -14.18
C HIS A 511 -1.13 30.23 -12.94
N MET A 512 0.11 29.70 -12.96
CA MET A 512 0.76 29.21 -11.74
C MET A 512 0.78 30.31 -10.68
N TYR A 513 0.62 29.95 -9.41
CA TYR A 513 0.87 30.87 -8.30
C TYR A 513 1.87 30.31 -7.29
N VAL A 514 2.43 31.21 -6.50
CA VAL A 514 3.33 30.89 -5.38
C VAL A 514 2.91 31.66 -4.13
N TRP A 515 3.05 31.03 -2.97
CA TRP A 515 2.99 31.71 -1.69
C TRP A 515 4.40 32.07 -1.24
N VAL A 516 4.61 33.34 -0.88
CA VAL A 516 5.90 33.85 -0.42
C VAL A 516 5.74 34.65 0.86
N THR A 517 6.51 34.28 1.89
CA THR A 517 6.59 35.03 3.15
C THR A 517 7.83 35.90 3.13
N THR A 518 7.66 37.22 3.22
CA THR A 518 8.78 38.17 3.17
C THR A 518 8.48 39.46 3.95
N THR A 519 9.54 40.18 4.31
CA THR A 519 9.44 41.54 4.88
C THR A 519 9.29 42.63 3.82
N GLU A 520 9.53 42.30 2.55
CA GLU A 520 9.32 43.21 1.42
C GLU A 520 7.83 43.35 1.09
N ASP A 521 7.34 44.56 0.79
CA ASP A 521 5.95 44.77 0.39
C ASP A 521 5.73 44.44 -1.09
N LEU A 522 5.31 43.22 -1.36
CA LEU A 522 5.14 42.70 -2.71
C LEU A 522 3.97 43.33 -3.48
N ASN A 523 3.03 44.00 -2.82
CA ASN A 523 1.97 44.77 -3.50
C ASN A 523 2.55 45.92 -4.35
N ILE A 524 3.69 46.48 -3.94
CA ILE A 524 4.36 47.54 -4.69
C ILE A 524 5.03 46.96 -5.95
N ARG A 525 5.62 45.77 -5.80
CA ARG A 525 6.43 45.11 -6.81
C ARG A 525 5.57 44.47 -7.90
N PHE A 526 4.62 43.64 -7.51
CA PHE A 526 3.81 42.81 -8.42
C PHE A 526 2.38 43.32 -8.63
N LYS A 527 1.92 44.31 -7.84
CA LYS A 527 0.64 44.99 -8.01
C LYS A 527 -0.53 44.01 -8.11
N ASP A 528 -1.26 44.02 -9.23
CA ASP A 528 -2.48 43.25 -9.46
C ASP A 528 -2.19 41.74 -9.57
N ASP A 529 -0.92 41.33 -9.67
CA ASP A 529 -0.52 39.92 -9.65
C ASP A 529 -0.38 39.36 -8.22
N VAL A 530 -0.49 40.21 -7.19
CA VAL A 530 -0.75 39.76 -5.82
C VAL A 530 -2.24 39.49 -5.69
N ILE A 531 -2.62 38.22 -5.73
CA ILE A 531 -4.03 37.79 -5.74
C ILE A 531 -4.58 37.54 -4.33
N GLU A 532 -3.71 37.33 -3.35
CA GLU A 532 -4.09 37.14 -1.95
C GLU A 532 -2.95 37.58 -1.02
N GLN A 533 -3.28 38.05 0.18
CA GLN A 533 -2.31 38.38 1.22
C GLN A 533 -2.87 38.06 2.61
N ASP A 534 -2.09 37.35 3.42
CA ASP A 534 -2.32 37.16 4.86
C ASP A 534 -1.07 37.56 5.64
N GLY A 535 -1.14 38.71 6.33
CA GLY A 535 0.01 39.28 7.02
C GLY A 535 1.17 39.56 6.06
N ASN A 536 2.30 38.88 6.28
CA ASN A 536 3.52 38.98 5.46
C ASN A 536 3.63 37.86 4.40
N SER A 537 2.58 37.05 4.25
CA SER A 537 2.50 36.01 3.24
C SER A 537 1.67 36.49 2.06
N TYR A 538 2.21 36.37 0.85
CA TYR A 538 1.64 36.86 -0.39
C TYR A 538 1.43 35.71 -1.38
N LYS A 539 0.24 35.61 -1.95
CA LYS A 539 -0.04 34.73 -3.09
C LYS A 539 0.17 35.52 -4.37
N VAL A 540 1.21 35.19 -5.13
CA VAL A 540 1.61 35.89 -6.36
C VAL A 540 1.45 34.96 -7.56
N GLN A 541 0.77 35.41 -8.59
CA GLN A 541 0.55 34.63 -9.82
C GLN A 541 1.56 34.97 -10.93
N GLY A 542 1.78 34.01 -11.83
CA GLY A 542 2.56 34.17 -13.06
C GLY A 542 4.01 33.69 -12.98
N MET A 543 4.47 32.99 -14.03
CA MET A 543 5.82 32.45 -14.14
C MET A 543 6.94 33.51 -14.07
N ASP A 544 6.74 34.67 -14.71
CA ASP A 544 7.71 35.77 -14.67
C ASP A 544 7.88 36.33 -13.25
N ASN A 545 6.79 36.43 -12.50
CA ASN A 545 6.80 36.88 -11.12
C ASN A 545 7.46 35.83 -10.21
N TYR A 546 7.14 34.55 -10.39
CA TYR A 546 7.82 33.44 -9.71
C TYR A 546 9.34 33.49 -9.91
N ASN A 547 9.81 33.62 -11.16
CA ASN A 547 11.25 33.74 -11.44
C ASN A 547 11.85 35.00 -10.81
N THR A 548 11.16 36.14 -10.87
CA THR A 548 11.61 37.38 -10.21
C THR A 548 11.69 37.22 -8.69
N ILE A 549 10.78 36.47 -8.08
CA ILE A 549 10.83 36.18 -6.64
C ILE A 549 12.07 35.36 -6.31
N LEU A 550 12.33 34.28 -7.06
CA LEU A 550 13.53 33.47 -6.86
C LEU A 550 14.83 34.26 -7.03
N ASP A 551 14.88 35.16 -8.01
CA ASP A 551 16.11 35.88 -8.35
C ASP A 551 16.37 37.11 -7.49
N ASP A 552 15.33 37.86 -7.14
CA ASP A 552 15.50 39.21 -6.60
C ASP A 552 14.77 39.48 -5.26
N VAL A 553 13.99 38.54 -4.73
CA VAL A 553 13.27 38.71 -3.46
C VAL A 553 13.97 37.93 -2.36
N ILE A 554 14.24 38.59 -1.23
CA ILE A 554 14.68 37.92 -0.01
C ILE A 554 13.43 37.47 0.73
N TYR A 555 13.22 36.16 0.83
CA TYR A 555 12.05 35.56 1.49
C TYR A 555 12.47 34.61 2.61
N ASP A 556 11.58 34.45 3.58
CA ASP A 556 11.73 33.50 4.68
C ASP A 556 11.18 32.12 4.30
N GLU A 557 10.05 32.09 3.58
CA GLU A 557 9.39 30.87 3.12
C GLU A 557 8.85 31.07 1.69
N LEU A 558 8.90 30.01 0.89
CA LEU A 558 8.33 29.94 -0.45
C LEU A 558 7.60 28.60 -0.59
N HIS A 559 6.32 28.62 -0.96
CA HIS A 559 5.52 27.42 -1.21
C HIS A 559 4.91 27.49 -2.60
N VAL A 560 5.29 26.52 -3.44
CA VAL A 560 4.76 26.31 -4.79
C VAL A 560 3.98 25.00 -4.76
N GLY A 561 2.64 25.07 -4.87
CA GLY A 561 1.80 23.87 -4.79
C GLY A 561 2.12 22.81 -5.86
N ALA A 562 2.49 23.26 -7.07
CA ALA A 562 2.95 22.39 -8.16
C ALA A 562 4.27 21.68 -7.83
N GLN A 563 5.21 22.37 -7.16
CA GLN A 563 6.49 21.78 -6.75
C GLN A 563 6.29 20.71 -5.68
N GLU A 564 5.40 20.96 -4.72
CA GLU A 564 5.02 19.97 -3.72
C GLU A 564 4.44 18.72 -4.36
N ALA A 565 3.48 18.87 -5.28
CA ALA A 565 2.86 17.75 -5.99
C ALA A 565 3.86 16.99 -6.88
N ALA A 566 4.84 17.68 -7.47
CA ALA A 566 5.91 17.03 -8.23
C ALA A 566 6.90 16.26 -7.33
N GLY A 567 7.15 16.75 -6.12
CA GLY A 567 7.83 15.98 -5.07
C GLY A 567 7.08 14.68 -4.80
N TRP A 568 5.76 14.73 -4.63
CA TRP A 568 4.92 13.53 -4.50
C TRP A 568 4.95 12.64 -5.74
N GLU A 569 4.97 13.21 -6.95
CA GLU A 569 5.02 12.47 -8.21
C GLU A 569 6.29 11.62 -8.33
N SER A 570 7.41 12.08 -7.75
CA SER A 570 8.65 11.32 -7.70
C SER A 570 8.59 10.11 -6.75
N GLY A 571 7.66 10.11 -5.80
CA GLY A 571 7.60 9.13 -4.71
C GLY A 571 8.75 9.25 -3.69
N MET A 572 9.57 10.30 -3.78
CA MET A 572 10.72 10.57 -2.88
C MET A 572 10.69 12.03 -2.40
N ASP A 573 9.59 12.39 -1.74
CA ASP A 573 9.12 13.76 -1.48
C ASP A 573 10.14 14.74 -0.88
N ASN A 574 11.17 14.24 -0.18
CA ASN A 574 12.19 15.05 0.45
C ASN A 574 13.63 14.64 0.08
N ALA A 575 13.83 14.02 -1.09
CA ALA A 575 15.16 13.62 -1.56
C ALA A 575 16.07 14.82 -1.86
N ALA A 576 17.38 14.66 -1.63
CA ALA A 576 18.39 15.71 -1.83
C ALA A 576 18.39 16.26 -3.27
N ARG A 577 18.25 15.38 -4.26
CA ARG A 577 18.23 15.74 -5.68
C ARG A 577 17.12 16.72 -6.07
N PHE A 578 16.07 16.84 -5.27
CA PHE A 578 14.96 17.80 -5.46
C PHE A 578 15.11 19.08 -4.64
N GLY A 579 16.32 19.39 -4.17
CA GLY A 579 16.62 20.64 -3.48
C GLY A 579 16.35 20.62 -1.97
N PHE A 580 15.99 19.47 -1.39
CA PHE A 580 15.71 19.37 0.04
C PHE A 580 16.99 19.18 0.86
N ILE A 581 17.28 20.17 1.69
CA ILE A 581 18.42 20.21 2.61
C ILE A 581 18.03 20.98 3.87
N SER A 582 18.55 20.61 5.04
CA SER A 582 18.29 21.36 6.27
C SER A 582 19.07 22.69 6.27
N PRO A 583 18.63 23.72 7.03
CA PRO A 583 19.39 24.97 7.14
C PRO A 583 20.82 24.78 7.65
N GLU A 584 21.06 23.82 8.54
CA GLU A 584 22.39 23.49 9.06
C GLU A 584 23.26 22.84 7.97
N GLN A 585 22.73 21.83 7.28
CA GLN A 585 23.42 21.16 6.18
C GLN A 585 23.74 22.13 5.03
N LEU A 586 22.84 23.06 4.73
CA LEU A 586 23.06 24.08 3.71
C LEU A 586 24.18 25.06 4.10
N GLN A 587 24.27 25.43 5.38
CA GLN A 587 25.39 26.24 5.88
C GLN A 587 26.72 25.49 5.77
N ASP A 588 26.75 24.21 6.14
CA ASP A 588 27.96 23.38 6.03
C ASP A 588 28.40 23.23 4.57
N TYR A 589 27.44 23.04 3.65
CA TYR A 589 27.69 23.03 2.22
C TYR A 589 28.22 24.39 1.71
N ALA A 590 27.64 25.51 2.17
CA ALA A 590 28.11 26.84 1.82
C ALA A 590 29.54 27.09 2.31
N ASP A 591 29.88 26.65 3.52
CA ASP A 591 31.23 26.77 4.08
C ASP A 591 32.25 25.96 3.27
N ALA A 592 31.86 24.77 2.80
CA ALA A 592 32.72 23.87 2.01
C ALA A 592 32.94 24.35 0.56
N GLU A 593 31.86 24.73 -0.13
CA GLU A 593 31.89 24.95 -1.59
C GLU A 593 31.90 26.45 -1.98
N HIS A 594 31.35 27.32 -1.12
CA HIS A 594 31.09 28.73 -1.45
C HIS A 594 31.69 29.73 -0.45
N GLY A 595 32.61 29.29 0.41
CA GLY A 595 33.29 30.16 1.38
C GLY A 595 32.36 30.77 2.44
N GLY A 596 31.24 30.11 2.73
CA GLY A 596 30.21 30.49 3.69
C GLY A 596 29.09 31.35 3.14
N ASP A 597 29.02 31.55 1.82
CA ASP A 597 27.94 32.30 1.18
C ASP A 597 26.70 31.43 0.94
N VAL A 598 25.76 31.49 1.88
CA VAL A 598 24.51 30.72 1.84
C VAL A 598 23.62 31.12 0.66
N GLU A 599 23.66 32.36 0.18
CA GLU A 599 22.80 32.78 -0.93
C GLU A 599 23.25 32.18 -2.26
N ILE A 600 24.56 32.01 -2.45
CA ILE A 600 25.10 31.26 -3.59
C ILE A 600 24.77 29.77 -3.44
N ALA A 601 25.00 29.20 -2.25
CA ALA A 601 24.68 27.80 -1.98
C ALA A 601 23.22 27.46 -2.24
N LYS A 602 22.27 28.35 -1.87
CA LYS A 602 20.84 28.16 -2.16
C LYS A 602 20.54 27.93 -3.64
N LYS A 603 21.31 28.55 -4.54
CA LYS A 603 21.09 28.43 -5.99
C LYS A 603 21.41 27.03 -6.52
N ASP A 604 22.39 26.34 -5.94
CA ASP A 604 22.70 24.95 -6.29
C ASP A 604 21.56 23.98 -5.88
N TRP A 605 20.83 24.33 -4.83
CA TRP A 605 19.70 23.56 -4.29
C TRP A 605 18.34 24.03 -4.82
N GLU A 606 18.30 25.08 -5.65
CA GLU A 606 17.06 25.60 -6.23
C GLU A 606 16.56 24.68 -7.35
N VAL A 607 15.31 24.21 -7.24
CA VAL A 607 14.62 23.50 -8.34
C VAL A 607 13.57 24.43 -8.91
N ARG A 608 13.81 24.87 -10.15
CA ARG A 608 12.84 25.71 -10.88
C ARG A 608 11.76 24.88 -11.53
N PHE A 609 10.64 25.53 -11.83
CA PHE A 609 9.50 24.94 -12.52
C PHE A 609 9.19 25.68 -13.82
N ALA A 610 8.52 24.98 -14.73
CA ALA A 610 7.94 25.54 -15.92
C ALA A 610 6.50 25.04 -16.13
N GLU A 611 5.70 25.86 -16.81
CA GLU A 611 4.39 25.46 -17.33
C GLU A 611 4.56 24.66 -18.63
N ASN A 612 3.84 23.55 -18.75
CA ASN A 612 3.72 22.78 -19.97
C ASN A 612 2.48 23.26 -20.71
N ARG A 613 2.66 23.76 -21.94
CA ARG A 613 1.57 24.30 -22.75
C ARG A 613 1.48 23.59 -24.09
N GLY A 614 0.24 23.26 -24.49
CA GLY A 614 -0.06 22.62 -25.76
C GLY A 614 0.07 23.58 -26.94
N SER A 615 -0.11 23.06 -28.15
CA SER A 615 0.04 23.85 -29.39
C SER A 615 -0.90 25.06 -29.52
N ASN A 616 -2.00 25.08 -28.77
CA ASN A 616 -2.97 26.18 -28.71
C ASN A 616 -2.81 27.05 -27.45
N ASP A 617 -1.67 26.96 -26.77
CA ASP A 617 -1.35 27.67 -25.52
C ASP A 617 -2.20 27.23 -24.30
N GLU A 618 -2.91 26.10 -24.41
CA GLU A 618 -3.63 25.48 -23.30
C GLU A 618 -2.64 24.94 -22.27
N LEU A 619 -2.90 25.18 -20.98
CA LEU A 619 -2.08 24.65 -19.90
C LEU A 619 -2.32 23.14 -19.75
N LEU A 620 -1.25 22.36 -19.89
CA LEU A 620 -1.25 20.89 -19.75
C LEU A 620 -0.80 20.44 -18.36
N GLY A 621 0.01 21.25 -17.68
CA GLY A 621 0.54 20.96 -16.36
C GLY A 621 1.84 21.71 -16.11
N PHE A 622 2.68 21.16 -15.25
CA PHE A 622 3.95 21.74 -14.85
C PHE A 622 5.04 20.67 -14.82
N SER A 623 6.28 21.04 -15.10
CA SER A 623 7.46 20.18 -14.95
C SER A 623 8.50 20.87 -14.09
N MET A 624 9.26 20.07 -13.34
CA MET A 624 10.56 20.52 -12.85
C MET A 624 11.43 20.89 -14.06
N LEU A 625 12.22 21.96 -13.98
CA LEU A 625 13.31 22.23 -14.92
C LEU A 625 14.52 21.35 -14.58
N GLN A 626 14.26 20.05 -14.52
CA GLN A 626 15.17 18.98 -14.14
C GLN A 626 14.65 17.67 -14.74
N GLU A 627 15.51 16.96 -15.47
CA GLU A 627 15.19 15.62 -15.95
C GLU A 627 15.81 14.59 -15.00
N SER A 628 14.96 13.74 -14.43
CA SER A 628 15.37 12.76 -13.43
C SER A 628 15.84 11.45 -14.04
N VAL A 629 16.98 10.93 -13.57
CA VAL A 629 17.62 9.77 -14.21
C VAL A 629 16.89 8.45 -13.95
N ASP A 630 16.26 8.29 -12.78
CA ASP A 630 15.35 7.19 -12.50
C ASP A 630 14.12 7.23 -13.41
N GLN A 631 13.51 8.41 -13.60
CA GLN A 631 12.33 8.60 -14.45
C GLN A 631 12.63 8.30 -15.92
N ALA A 632 13.76 8.78 -16.43
CA ALA A 632 14.24 8.40 -17.76
C ALA A 632 14.48 6.88 -17.86
N SER A 633 15.00 6.26 -16.81
CA SER A 633 15.22 4.81 -16.75
C SER A 633 13.92 4.01 -16.72
N TYR A 634 12.89 4.51 -16.04
CA TYR A 634 11.54 3.93 -16.04
C TYR A 634 10.87 4.09 -17.41
N MET A 635 11.01 5.25 -18.06
CA MET A 635 10.52 5.44 -19.44
C MET A 635 11.24 4.53 -20.44
N TYR A 636 12.54 4.25 -20.25
CA TYR A 636 13.26 3.24 -21.03
C TYR A 636 12.66 1.84 -20.84
N SER A 637 12.38 1.44 -19.60
CA SER A 637 11.82 0.11 -19.33
C SER A 637 10.37 0.00 -19.82
N ASP A 638 9.57 1.05 -19.68
CA ASP A 638 8.21 1.14 -20.22
C ASP A 638 8.19 0.92 -21.74
N ASN A 639 9.01 1.67 -22.50
CA ASN A 639 9.19 1.47 -23.93
C ASN A 639 9.58 0.00 -24.27
N LYS A 640 10.56 -0.55 -23.54
CA LYS A 640 11.03 -1.93 -23.77
C LYS A 640 9.91 -2.95 -23.52
N TYR A 641 9.14 -2.80 -22.44
CA TYR A 641 8.04 -3.70 -22.12
C TYR A 641 6.88 -3.52 -23.10
N LEU A 642 6.51 -2.30 -23.48
CA LEU A 642 5.50 -2.04 -24.50
C LEU A 642 5.89 -2.66 -25.85
N ALA A 643 7.15 -2.54 -26.27
CA ALA A 643 7.66 -3.21 -27.45
C ALA A 643 7.52 -4.74 -27.36
N GLN A 644 7.84 -5.33 -26.20
CA GLN A 644 7.65 -6.76 -25.96
C GLN A 644 6.17 -7.15 -26.01
N MET A 645 5.30 -6.41 -25.32
CA MET A 645 3.86 -6.65 -25.29
C MET A 645 3.23 -6.54 -26.68
N ALA A 646 3.67 -5.60 -27.51
CA ALA A 646 3.23 -5.47 -28.90
C ALA A 646 3.41 -6.78 -29.71
N THR A 647 4.43 -7.59 -29.37
CA THR A 647 4.63 -8.91 -30.00
C THR A 647 3.67 -9.98 -29.46
N LEU A 648 3.19 -9.82 -28.22
CA LEU A 648 2.38 -10.79 -27.47
C LEU A 648 0.87 -10.57 -27.61
N VAL A 649 0.41 -9.32 -27.72
CA VAL A 649 -1.02 -8.99 -27.80
C VAL A 649 -1.69 -9.55 -29.04
N SER A 650 -2.99 -9.80 -28.99
CA SER A 650 -3.78 -10.26 -30.13
C SER A 650 -3.78 -9.27 -31.31
N ALA A 651 -4.02 -9.77 -32.53
CA ALA A 651 -3.85 -9.00 -33.76
C ALA A 651 -4.69 -7.70 -33.86
N ASN A 652 -5.82 -7.63 -33.14
CA ASN A 652 -6.76 -6.50 -33.21
C ASN A 652 -6.60 -5.51 -32.04
N VAL A 653 -5.65 -5.72 -31.13
CA VAL A 653 -5.43 -4.83 -29.99
C VAL A 653 -4.87 -3.49 -30.49
N PRO A 654 -5.50 -2.34 -30.14
CA PRO A 654 -5.02 -1.02 -30.55
C PRO A 654 -3.57 -0.77 -30.14
N GLY A 655 -2.80 -0.11 -31.00
CA GLY A 655 -1.40 0.23 -30.73
C GLY A 655 -0.41 -0.91 -30.99
N LYS A 656 -0.84 -2.13 -31.31
CA LYS A 656 0.07 -3.28 -31.55
C LYS A 656 1.18 -2.98 -32.56
N GLN A 657 0.89 -2.17 -33.58
CA GLN A 657 1.84 -1.80 -34.64
C GLN A 657 2.97 -0.88 -34.18
N ARG A 658 2.88 -0.29 -32.97
CA ARG A 658 3.86 0.67 -32.41
C ARG A 658 5.09 -0.01 -31.82
N GLY A 659 5.19 -1.35 -31.83
CA GLY A 659 6.33 -2.05 -31.23
C GLY A 659 7.71 -1.56 -31.68
N GLN A 660 7.88 -1.16 -32.96
CA GLN A 660 9.14 -0.60 -33.44
C GLN A 660 9.39 0.83 -32.93
N GLU A 661 8.34 1.65 -32.84
CA GLU A 661 8.41 3.02 -32.29
C GLU A 661 8.94 2.98 -30.86
N PHE A 662 8.42 2.08 -30.02
CA PHE A 662 8.90 1.91 -28.65
C PHE A 662 10.35 1.39 -28.58
N LEU A 663 10.78 0.52 -29.51
CA LEU A 663 12.18 0.10 -29.56
C LEU A 663 13.12 1.25 -29.90
N ASP A 664 12.70 2.12 -30.84
CA ASP A 664 13.48 3.29 -31.24
C ASP A 664 13.56 4.29 -30.06
N GLY A 665 12.44 4.57 -29.38
CA GLY A 665 12.41 5.41 -28.18
C GLY A 665 13.28 4.87 -27.04
N ALA A 666 13.22 3.56 -26.77
CA ALA A 666 14.13 2.95 -25.78
C ALA A 666 15.61 3.11 -26.17
N ALA A 667 15.95 2.99 -27.45
CA ALA A 667 17.33 3.17 -27.90
C ALA A 667 17.81 4.62 -27.73
N ASP A 668 16.96 5.59 -28.05
CA ASP A 668 17.26 7.02 -27.91
C ASP A 668 17.43 7.42 -26.45
N ILE A 669 16.50 7.03 -25.57
CA ILE A 669 16.59 7.28 -24.12
C ILE A 669 17.82 6.60 -23.53
N LYS A 670 18.14 5.36 -23.94
CA LYS A 670 19.36 4.68 -23.50
C LYS A 670 20.60 5.49 -23.89
N GLN A 671 20.68 5.99 -25.12
CA GLN A 671 21.80 6.82 -25.56
C GLN A 671 21.87 8.13 -24.75
N TYR A 672 20.72 8.75 -24.48
CA TYR A 672 20.60 9.96 -23.69
C TYR A 672 21.11 9.78 -22.26
N ILE A 673 20.59 8.79 -21.52
CA ILE A 673 21.00 8.50 -20.13
C ILE A 673 22.53 8.34 -20.03
N ASN A 674 23.13 7.49 -20.88
CA ASN A 674 24.56 7.21 -20.82
C ASN A 674 25.44 8.40 -21.25
N THR A 675 24.90 9.37 -22.00
CA THR A 675 25.66 10.53 -22.50
C THR A 675 25.47 11.78 -21.64
N CYS A 676 24.25 11.98 -21.14
CA CYS A 676 23.83 13.22 -20.52
C CYS A 676 23.80 13.14 -18.99
N MET A 677 23.40 11.99 -18.45
CA MET A 677 23.13 11.81 -17.01
C MET A 677 24.28 11.12 -16.26
N PHE A 678 25.28 10.58 -16.97
CA PHE A 678 26.49 10.05 -16.33
C PHE A 678 27.55 11.14 -16.21
N ASP A 679 28.08 11.32 -15.00
CA ASP A 679 29.25 12.16 -14.78
C ASP A 679 30.53 11.32 -14.71
N ALA A 680 31.52 11.69 -15.51
CA ALA A 680 32.75 10.92 -15.65
C ALA A 680 33.76 11.16 -14.52
N ASP A 681 33.66 12.30 -13.82
CA ASP A 681 34.60 12.68 -12.76
C ASP A 681 34.22 12.01 -11.43
N THR A 682 32.92 11.92 -11.15
CA THR A 682 32.35 11.27 -9.96
C THR A 682 31.96 9.81 -10.19
N GLU A 683 32.04 9.34 -11.45
CA GLU A 683 31.79 7.98 -11.90
C GLU A 683 30.39 7.45 -11.53
N PHE A 684 29.37 8.29 -11.64
CA PHE A 684 28.00 7.98 -11.20
C PHE A 684 26.94 8.67 -12.07
N PHE A 685 25.68 8.22 -11.97
CA PHE A 685 24.55 8.83 -12.66
C PHE A 685 23.80 9.81 -11.75
N TYR A 686 23.29 10.89 -12.34
CA TYR A 686 22.55 11.96 -11.66
C TYR A 686 21.40 12.45 -12.53
N ASP A 687 20.43 13.10 -11.89
CA ASP A 687 19.53 14.03 -12.57
C ASP A 687 20.35 15.12 -13.29
N ILE A 688 19.75 15.76 -14.30
CA ILE A 688 20.36 16.90 -15.01
C ILE A 688 19.50 18.14 -14.87
N HIS A 689 20.13 19.31 -14.81
CA HIS A 689 19.42 20.59 -14.94
C HIS A 689 18.76 20.70 -16.32
N MET A 690 17.62 21.37 -16.42
CA MET A 690 17.09 21.84 -17.71
C MET A 690 17.46 23.30 -17.91
N ASN A 691 18.47 23.54 -18.75
CA ASN A 691 18.90 24.90 -19.07
C ASN A 691 17.82 25.61 -19.89
N VAL A 692 17.43 26.81 -19.47
CA VAL A 692 16.50 27.67 -20.20
C VAL A 692 17.09 29.07 -20.40
N ASP A 693 16.69 29.75 -21.48
CA ASP A 693 17.03 31.16 -21.69
C ASP A 693 16.12 32.10 -20.87
N GLN A 694 16.35 33.41 -20.97
CA GLN A 694 15.55 34.44 -20.29
C GLN A 694 14.07 34.45 -20.71
N THR A 695 13.71 33.76 -21.78
CA THR A 695 12.33 33.60 -22.25
C THR A 695 11.72 32.26 -21.83
N GLY A 696 12.42 31.48 -21.01
CA GLY A 696 12.01 30.15 -20.55
C GLY A 696 12.20 29.04 -21.59
N LYS A 697 12.91 29.30 -22.70
CA LYS A 697 13.09 28.28 -23.76
C LYS A 697 14.28 27.37 -23.48
N PRO A 698 14.15 26.05 -23.69
CA PRO A 698 15.26 25.11 -23.51
C PRO A 698 16.51 25.46 -24.34
N VAL A 699 17.69 25.40 -23.70
CA VAL A 699 19.00 25.64 -24.29
C VAL A 699 19.91 24.43 -24.01
N PRO A 700 19.80 23.35 -24.79
CA PRO A 700 20.53 22.13 -24.52
C PRO A 700 22.04 22.28 -24.73
N VAL A 701 22.81 21.45 -24.03
CA VAL A 701 24.25 21.28 -24.17
C VAL A 701 24.55 20.10 -25.10
N MET A 702 25.34 20.34 -26.15
CA MET A 702 25.72 19.28 -27.08
C MET A 702 26.87 18.43 -26.51
N LYS A 703 26.59 17.16 -26.18
CA LYS A 703 27.60 16.16 -25.76
C LYS A 703 27.61 14.98 -26.73
N ASN A 704 28.74 14.72 -27.37
CA ASN A 704 28.91 13.59 -28.31
C ASN A 704 27.84 13.49 -29.41
N GLY A 705 27.29 14.64 -29.86
CA GLY A 705 26.24 14.69 -30.87
C GLY A 705 24.81 14.54 -30.33
N ILE A 706 24.64 14.40 -29.02
CA ILE A 706 23.37 14.38 -28.30
C ILE A 706 23.13 15.73 -27.65
N ALA A 707 21.90 16.23 -27.73
CA ALA A 707 21.47 17.49 -27.13
C ALA A 707 20.94 17.21 -25.71
N CYS A 708 21.81 17.31 -24.71
CA CYS A 708 21.45 17.12 -23.31
C CYS A 708 20.74 18.37 -22.78
N ALA A 709 19.66 18.25 -22.02
CA ALA A 709 18.93 19.39 -21.47
C ALA A 709 19.81 20.30 -20.59
N GLY A 710 20.79 19.71 -19.92
CA GLY A 710 21.82 20.43 -19.16
C GLY A 710 22.91 19.51 -18.65
N GLU A 711 23.53 19.91 -17.54
CA GLU A 711 24.63 19.19 -16.89
C GLU A 711 24.13 18.34 -15.72
N PRO A 712 24.80 17.20 -15.42
CA PRO A 712 24.56 16.42 -14.21
C PRO A 712 24.62 17.26 -12.94
N ILE A 713 23.64 17.08 -12.05
CA ILE A 713 23.51 17.76 -10.77
C ILE A 713 24.37 17.07 -9.72
N VAL A 714 25.70 17.14 -9.88
CA VAL A 714 26.67 16.45 -9.02
C VAL A 714 26.75 17.04 -7.61
N GLU A 715 26.47 18.33 -7.50
CA GLU A 715 26.60 19.13 -6.29
C GLU A 715 25.59 18.76 -5.20
N ARG A 716 24.47 18.13 -5.57
CA ARG A 716 23.46 17.61 -4.61
C ARG A 716 23.79 16.21 -4.10
N GLY A 717 24.93 15.64 -4.50
CA GLY A 717 25.41 14.34 -4.06
C GLY A 717 24.67 13.18 -4.71
N ARG A 718 25.09 11.96 -4.35
CA ARG A 718 24.59 10.70 -4.93
C ARG A 718 23.39 10.16 -4.16
N GLY A 719 22.41 9.62 -4.87
CA GLY A 719 21.31 8.84 -4.32
C GLY A 719 21.00 7.57 -5.13
N PRO A 720 19.92 6.85 -4.79
CA PRO A 720 19.53 5.58 -5.39
C PRO A 720 19.13 5.70 -6.86
N GLU A 721 18.74 6.89 -7.32
CA GLU A 721 18.46 7.17 -8.72
C GLU A 721 19.63 6.79 -9.63
N GLY A 722 20.87 6.85 -9.13
CA GLY A 722 22.05 6.55 -9.92
C GLY A 722 22.24 5.08 -10.31
N TRP A 723 21.57 4.14 -9.63
CA TRP A 723 21.47 2.74 -10.10
C TRP A 723 20.17 2.42 -10.83
N GLY A 724 19.27 3.40 -11.00
CA GLY A 724 18.08 3.31 -11.86
C GLY A 724 18.41 2.84 -13.29
N PRO A 725 19.44 3.40 -13.96
CA PRO A 725 19.85 2.94 -15.29
C PRO A 725 20.31 1.50 -15.34
N LEU A 726 20.91 0.99 -14.25
CA LEU A 726 21.35 -0.41 -14.17
C LEU A 726 20.13 -1.31 -13.98
N PHE A 727 19.29 -1.05 -12.97
CA PHE A 727 18.10 -1.86 -12.69
C PHE A 727 17.20 -2.04 -13.92
N ASN A 728 16.99 -0.97 -14.67
CA ASN A 728 16.15 -0.98 -15.86
C ASN A 728 16.87 -1.53 -17.11
N GLY A 729 18.20 -1.68 -17.10
CA GLY A 729 19.00 -2.19 -18.22
C GLY A 729 19.39 -1.14 -19.27
N ALA A 730 19.30 0.14 -18.92
CA ALA A 730 19.70 1.27 -19.77
C ALA A 730 21.21 1.51 -19.77
N ALA A 731 21.92 1.22 -18.67
CA ALA A 731 23.35 1.42 -18.59
C ALA A 731 24.14 0.57 -19.62
N THR A 732 25.32 1.06 -20.00
CA THR A 732 26.36 0.22 -20.62
C THR A 732 27.12 -0.52 -19.53
N GLN A 733 27.74 -1.66 -19.87
CA GLN A 733 28.52 -2.44 -18.90
C GLN A 733 29.63 -1.61 -18.25
N GLU A 734 30.36 -0.80 -19.03
CA GLU A 734 31.47 0.01 -18.52
C GLU A 734 31.02 1.01 -17.45
N LEU A 735 29.89 1.69 -17.67
CA LEU A 735 29.35 2.63 -16.69
C LEU A 735 28.73 1.92 -15.49
N ALA A 736 28.09 0.76 -15.72
CA ALA A 736 27.57 -0.07 -14.64
C ALA A 736 28.68 -0.55 -13.69
N ASP A 737 29.82 -0.99 -14.22
CA ASP A 737 30.98 -1.44 -13.42
C ASP A 737 31.49 -0.33 -12.49
N LYS A 738 31.42 0.94 -12.93
CA LYS A 738 31.79 2.12 -12.15
C LYS A 738 30.76 2.42 -11.05
N VAL A 739 29.48 2.41 -11.39
CA VAL A 739 28.39 2.63 -10.43
C VAL A 739 28.43 1.58 -9.33
N VAL A 740 28.62 0.30 -9.68
CA VAL A 740 28.71 -0.79 -8.71
C VAL A 740 29.92 -0.64 -7.78
N GLN A 741 31.06 -0.13 -8.27
CA GLN A 741 32.20 0.20 -7.39
C GLN A 741 31.82 1.26 -6.35
N THR A 742 31.08 2.29 -6.74
CA THR A 742 30.54 3.30 -5.81
C THR A 742 29.53 2.70 -4.84
N MET A 743 28.63 1.83 -5.31
CA MET A 743 27.66 1.13 -4.44
C MET A 743 28.35 0.26 -3.38
N MET A 744 29.47 -0.38 -3.72
CA MET A 744 30.24 -1.23 -2.81
C MET A 744 31.24 -0.46 -1.92
N ASN A 745 31.37 0.86 -2.09
CA ASN A 745 32.29 1.67 -1.31
C ASN A 745 31.72 1.92 0.11
N PRO A 746 32.44 1.55 1.20
CA PRO A 746 31.96 1.74 2.58
C PRO A 746 31.76 3.20 3.00
N ASP A 747 32.40 4.16 2.34
CA ASP A 747 32.21 5.58 2.59
C ASP A 747 31.13 6.22 1.72
N GLU A 748 30.49 5.44 0.84
CA GLU A 748 29.36 5.88 0.03
C GLU A 748 28.10 5.12 0.47
N PHE A 749 27.78 4.00 -0.19
CA PHE A 749 26.55 3.25 0.02
C PHE A 749 26.73 1.91 0.74
N ASN A 750 27.94 1.36 0.88
CA ASN A 750 28.17 0.07 1.53
C ASN A 750 28.32 0.20 3.06
N THR A 751 27.29 0.76 3.70
CA THR A 751 27.32 1.05 5.14
C THR A 751 27.44 -0.22 5.99
N SER A 752 27.03 -1.40 5.52
CA SER A 752 27.23 -2.67 6.24
C SER A 752 28.72 -2.98 6.48
N GLU A 753 29.60 -2.66 5.53
CA GLU A 753 31.05 -2.81 5.69
C GLU A 753 31.68 -1.77 6.63
N LYS A 754 31.05 -0.59 6.77
CA LYS A 754 31.53 0.47 7.68
C LYS A 754 31.03 0.27 9.11
N TYR A 755 29.76 -0.12 9.26
CA TYR A 755 29.07 -0.35 10.52
C TYR A 755 28.83 -1.86 10.70
N ILE A 756 29.92 -2.60 10.87
CA ILE A 756 29.92 -4.08 10.86
C ILE A 756 28.94 -4.65 11.89
N GLY A 757 27.97 -5.43 11.42
CA GLY A 757 26.97 -6.13 12.24
C GLY A 757 25.75 -5.31 12.63
N GLU A 758 25.67 -4.04 12.20
CA GLU A 758 24.54 -3.14 12.48
C GLU A 758 24.05 -2.42 11.22
N GLY A 759 24.96 -2.02 10.32
CA GLY A 759 24.65 -1.22 9.15
C GLY A 759 23.91 -1.98 8.05
N ILE A 760 23.15 -1.24 7.26
CA ILE A 760 22.40 -1.74 6.09
C ILE A 760 22.77 -0.89 4.88
N SER A 761 23.40 -1.52 3.89
CA SER A 761 23.85 -0.88 2.66
C SER A 761 22.72 -0.35 1.77
N LEU A 762 23.11 0.46 0.78
CA LEU A 762 22.25 1.11 -0.21
C LEU A 762 21.22 2.11 0.38
N PRO A 763 21.66 3.07 1.21
CA PRO A 763 20.82 4.17 1.69
C PRO A 763 20.28 5.05 0.56
N THR A 764 19.19 5.78 0.84
CA THR A 764 18.59 6.75 -0.09
C THR A 764 19.43 8.00 -0.35
N ALA A 765 20.55 8.17 0.35
CA ALA A 765 21.60 9.10 -0.01
C ALA A 765 22.95 8.50 0.40
N SER A 766 23.97 8.70 -0.43
CA SER A 766 25.33 8.35 -0.05
C SER A 766 25.74 9.07 1.24
N GLN A 767 26.60 8.47 2.06
CA GLN A 767 27.18 9.14 3.23
C GLN A 767 27.98 10.41 2.88
N THR A 768 28.40 10.58 1.62
CA THR A 768 29.05 11.80 1.13
C THR A 768 28.07 12.85 0.60
N ASN A 769 26.78 12.54 0.54
CA ASN A 769 25.77 13.49 0.10
C ASN A 769 25.71 14.67 1.10
N PRO A 770 25.75 15.94 0.66
CA PRO A 770 25.73 17.08 1.59
C PRO A 770 24.47 17.16 2.45
N ALA A 771 23.36 16.56 2.01
CA ALA A 771 22.11 16.50 2.76
C ALA A 771 21.88 15.15 3.48
N TYR A 772 22.91 14.28 3.56
CA TYR A 772 22.82 12.99 4.24
C TYR A 772 22.50 13.15 5.73
N HIS A 773 21.55 12.34 6.21
CA HIS A 773 21.35 12.08 7.61
C HIS A 773 20.67 10.71 7.78
N ALA A 774 21.26 9.85 8.63
CA ALA A 774 20.86 8.45 8.79
C ALA A 774 19.36 8.25 9.14
N ASP A 775 18.74 9.23 9.82
CA ASP A 775 17.32 9.17 10.20
C ASP A 775 16.34 9.83 9.22
N ILE A 776 16.79 10.43 8.11
CA ILE A 776 15.90 11.11 7.17
C ILE A 776 15.44 10.13 6.08
N TYR A 777 14.12 10.10 5.85
CA TYR A 777 13.41 9.16 4.96
C TYR A 777 14.06 8.98 3.58
N TRP A 778 14.19 10.04 2.78
CA TRP A 778 14.78 9.98 1.43
C TRP A 778 16.15 10.64 1.33
N ARG A 779 16.86 10.79 2.46
CA ARG A 779 18.23 11.35 2.51
C ARG A 779 19.16 10.56 3.43
N GLY A 780 18.94 9.27 3.55
CA GLY A 780 19.83 8.40 4.32
C GLY A 780 19.19 7.05 4.68
N ARG A 781 17.91 7.00 5.02
CA ARG A 781 17.27 5.71 5.35
C ARG A 781 17.26 4.75 4.16
N VAL A 782 17.29 3.46 4.45
CA VAL A 782 17.23 2.37 3.47
C VAL A 782 15.79 1.93 3.28
N TRP A 783 15.30 1.97 2.05
CA TRP A 783 14.01 1.40 1.68
C TRP A 783 14.21 0.13 0.87
N LEU A 784 13.39 -0.89 1.13
CA LEU A 784 13.61 -2.22 0.57
C LEU A 784 13.39 -2.29 -0.95
N ASP A 785 12.60 -1.37 -1.52
CA ASP A 785 12.48 -1.24 -2.98
C ASP A 785 13.78 -0.77 -3.61
N GLN A 786 14.35 0.34 -3.12
CA GLN A 786 15.61 0.89 -3.62
C GLN A 786 16.78 -0.08 -3.41
N PHE A 787 16.81 -0.76 -2.26
CA PHE A 787 17.76 -1.84 -1.99
C PHE A 787 17.61 -2.98 -3.00
N TYR A 788 16.39 -3.48 -3.23
CA TYR A 788 16.13 -4.55 -4.20
C TYR A 788 16.54 -4.12 -5.62
N PHE A 789 16.21 -2.89 -6.04
CA PHE A 789 16.64 -2.36 -7.33
C PHE A 789 18.17 -2.34 -7.46
N GLY A 790 18.88 -1.99 -6.39
CA GLY A 790 20.35 -2.01 -6.36
C GLY A 790 20.94 -3.42 -6.46
N VAL A 791 20.51 -4.38 -5.63
CA VAL A 791 21.05 -5.75 -5.71
C VAL A 791 20.65 -6.46 -7.02
N ARG A 792 19.46 -6.15 -7.55
CA ARG A 792 19.02 -6.64 -8.87
C ARG A 792 19.83 -6.02 -10.00
N ALA A 793 20.16 -4.73 -9.91
CA ALA A 793 21.09 -4.06 -10.81
C ALA A 793 22.48 -4.74 -10.79
N MET A 794 23.04 -4.98 -9.61
CA MET A 794 24.33 -5.66 -9.45
C MET A 794 24.31 -7.05 -10.11
N GLU A 795 23.28 -7.86 -9.86
CA GLU A 795 23.15 -9.19 -10.48
C GLU A 795 23.08 -9.11 -12.01
N GLN A 796 22.27 -8.21 -12.57
CA GLN A 796 22.12 -8.04 -14.02
C GLN A 796 23.45 -7.73 -14.75
N TYR A 797 24.38 -7.07 -14.07
CA TYR A 797 25.68 -6.66 -14.63
C TYR A 797 26.86 -7.53 -14.15
N GLY A 798 26.59 -8.70 -13.56
CA GLY A 798 27.62 -9.71 -13.28
C GLY A 798 28.17 -9.74 -11.85
N TYR A 799 27.58 -8.98 -10.92
CA TYR A 799 27.97 -8.89 -9.51
C TYR A 799 26.99 -9.64 -8.58
N GLY A 800 26.49 -10.78 -9.04
CA GLY A 800 25.45 -11.55 -8.33
C GLY A 800 25.92 -12.10 -6.96
N SER A 801 27.20 -12.42 -6.81
CA SER A 801 27.75 -12.86 -5.52
C SER A 801 27.73 -11.76 -4.46
N GLU A 802 28.09 -10.54 -4.86
CA GLU A 802 28.11 -9.35 -4.04
C GLU A 802 26.69 -8.91 -3.69
N ALA A 803 25.76 -9.01 -4.64
CA ALA A 803 24.33 -8.79 -4.42
C ALA A 803 23.74 -9.74 -3.36
N VAL A 804 24.04 -11.04 -3.45
CA VAL A 804 23.62 -12.04 -2.45
C VAL A 804 24.26 -11.77 -1.09
N HIS A 805 25.54 -11.35 -1.07
CA HIS A 805 26.22 -10.99 0.16
C HIS A 805 25.52 -9.82 0.87
N MET A 806 25.29 -8.71 0.17
CA MET A 806 24.57 -7.55 0.72
C MET A 806 23.15 -7.91 1.18
N ALA A 807 22.42 -8.75 0.44
CA ALA A 807 21.09 -9.20 0.84
C ALA A 807 21.13 -10.01 2.15
N ASN A 808 22.15 -10.85 2.35
CA ASN A 808 22.34 -11.59 3.58
C ASN A 808 22.76 -10.68 4.76
N GLU A 809 23.50 -9.60 4.51
CA GLU A 809 23.81 -8.59 5.53
C GLU A 809 22.56 -7.82 5.95
N LEU A 810 21.72 -7.38 5.00
CA LEU A 810 20.39 -6.82 5.29
C LEU A 810 19.58 -7.79 6.16
N PHE A 811 19.53 -9.07 5.79
CA PHE A 811 18.77 -10.07 6.55
C PHE A 811 19.28 -10.22 7.99
N ALA A 812 20.60 -10.12 8.20
CA ALA A 812 21.23 -10.26 9.50
C ALA A 812 21.08 -9.01 10.39
N ASN A 813 21.10 -7.81 9.79
CA ASN A 813 21.26 -6.55 10.53
C ASN A 813 19.95 -5.77 10.66
N ALA A 814 18.94 -6.01 9.82
CA ALA A 814 17.68 -5.27 9.86
C ALA A 814 16.84 -5.61 11.10
N GLU A 815 16.55 -4.58 11.92
CA GLU A 815 15.72 -4.72 13.12
C GLU A 815 14.35 -5.34 12.76
N GLY A 816 13.93 -6.34 13.52
CA GLY A 816 12.64 -7.00 13.34
C GLY A 816 12.54 -7.97 12.15
N MET A 817 13.60 -8.14 11.34
CA MET A 817 13.59 -9.02 10.15
C MET A 817 13.14 -10.45 10.52
N THR A 818 13.84 -11.10 11.46
CA THR A 818 13.56 -12.48 11.89
C THR A 818 12.59 -12.59 13.08
N GLU A 819 12.20 -11.47 13.67
CA GLU A 819 11.30 -11.41 14.83
C GLU A 819 9.83 -11.58 14.40
N ASP A 820 8.89 -11.43 15.32
CA ASP A 820 7.44 -11.50 15.08
C ASP A 820 6.79 -10.11 14.94
N GLY A 821 7.57 -9.04 14.92
CA GLY A 821 7.08 -7.69 14.61
C GLY A 821 6.53 -7.56 13.19
N ALA A 822 5.67 -6.55 12.99
CA ALA A 822 5.17 -6.18 11.67
C ALA A 822 6.27 -5.57 10.79
N ILE A 823 6.18 -5.81 9.48
CA ILE A 823 7.04 -5.17 8.48
C ILE A 823 6.78 -3.67 8.47
N ARG A 824 7.83 -2.85 8.39
CA ARG A 824 7.74 -1.38 8.30
C ARG A 824 8.39 -0.83 7.02
N GLU A 825 8.42 0.50 6.90
CA GLU A 825 8.82 1.22 5.69
C GLU A 825 10.32 1.13 5.40
N ASN A 826 11.16 1.50 6.36
CA ASN A 826 12.58 1.76 6.12
C ASN A 826 13.46 1.56 7.36
N TYR A 827 14.78 1.59 7.14
CA TYR A 827 15.79 1.32 8.16
C TYR A 827 16.87 2.39 8.21
N ASN A 828 17.40 2.66 9.40
CA ASN A 828 18.59 3.49 9.57
C ASN A 828 19.80 2.73 9.01
N PRO A 829 20.61 3.32 8.12
CA PRO A 829 21.69 2.63 7.42
C PRO A 829 22.91 2.32 8.30
N GLU A 830 23.02 2.95 9.47
CA GLU A 830 24.15 2.81 10.39
C GLU A 830 23.86 1.83 11.54
N THR A 831 22.59 1.72 11.95
CA THR A 831 22.17 0.94 13.13
C THR A 831 21.19 -0.18 12.84
N GLY A 832 20.62 -0.21 11.63
CA GLY A 832 19.56 -1.15 11.25
C GLY A 832 18.19 -0.83 11.85
N ALA A 833 18.05 0.31 12.55
CA ALA A 833 16.84 0.65 13.28
C ALA A 833 15.66 1.00 12.38
N VAL A 834 14.51 0.37 12.63
CA VAL A 834 13.34 0.45 11.76
C VAL A 834 12.44 1.66 12.05
N GLN A 835 11.80 2.23 11.03
CA GLN A 835 10.82 3.33 11.18
C GLN A 835 9.63 3.18 10.20
N GLY A 836 8.52 3.86 10.52
CA GLY A 836 7.40 4.09 9.61
C GLY A 836 6.15 3.25 9.87
N ALA A 837 5.24 3.23 8.92
CA ALA A 837 3.99 2.47 8.93
C ALA A 837 4.22 0.99 9.30
N THR A 838 3.38 0.41 10.15
CA THR A 838 3.36 -1.04 10.38
C THR A 838 2.60 -1.75 9.26
N ASN A 839 2.88 -3.04 9.07
CA ASN A 839 2.28 -3.87 8.03
C ASN A 839 2.45 -3.25 6.63
N PHE A 840 3.64 -2.78 6.30
CA PHE A 840 3.84 -2.01 5.07
C PHE A 840 4.04 -2.88 3.82
N SER A 841 3.18 -2.66 2.81
CA SER A 841 3.01 -3.53 1.64
C SER A 841 4.21 -3.56 0.71
N TRP A 842 4.80 -2.42 0.33
CA TRP A 842 5.90 -2.50 -0.64
C TRP A 842 7.16 -3.08 -0.01
N SER A 843 7.35 -2.91 1.31
CA SER A 843 8.44 -3.55 2.02
C SER A 843 8.21 -5.05 2.06
N ALA A 844 6.97 -5.49 2.33
CA ALA A 844 6.60 -6.89 2.20
C ALA A 844 6.85 -7.43 0.78
N ALA A 845 6.47 -6.68 -0.25
CA ALA A 845 6.69 -7.06 -1.64
C ALA A 845 8.18 -7.31 -1.94
N HIS A 846 9.05 -6.34 -1.63
CA HIS A 846 10.48 -6.49 -1.91
C HIS A 846 11.19 -7.45 -0.98
N MET A 847 10.73 -7.61 0.26
CA MET A 847 11.22 -8.65 1.16
C MET A 847 10.88 -10.05 0.63
N TYR A 848 9.71 -10.23 0.00
CA TYR A 848 9.36 -11.45 -0.70
C TYR A 848 10.20 -11.67 -1.97
N MET A 849 10.45 -10.63 -2.76
CA MET A 849 11.35 -10.72 -3.92
C MET A 849 12.78 -11.08 -3.51
N LEU A 850 13.32 -10.46 -2.46
CA LEU A 850 14.61 -10.81 -1.86
C LEU A 850 14.62 -12.26 -1.36
N TYR A 851 13.55 -12.72 -0.70
CA TYR A 851 13.40 -14.13 -0.33
C TYR A 851 13.49 -15.05 -1.55
N ARG A 852 12.81 -14.74 -2.65
CA ARG A 852 12.82 -15.60 -3.84
C ARG A 852 14.15 -15.62 -4.57
N GLU A 853 14.82 -14.48 -4.66
CA GLU A 853 15.92 -14.28 -5.60
C GLU A 853 17.31 -14.23 -4.93
N PHE A 854 17.42 -13.68 -3.72
CA PHE A 854 18.70 -13.30 -3.12
C PHE A 854 19.01 -13.95 -1.76
N PHE A 855 18.01 -14.27 -0.95
CA PHE A 855 18.21 -14.94 0.34
C PHE A 855 18.56 -16.43 0.15
N LYS A 856 19.85 -16.73 0.29
CA LYS A 856 20.43 -18.06 0.03
C LYS A 856 21.56 -18.31 1.04
N ASN A 857 21.72 -19.57 1.46
CA ASN A 857 22.79 -20.03 2.35
C ASN A 857 24.20 -19.92 1.75
#